data_AF-A0A0B5EVC6-F1
#
_entry.id   AF-A0A0B5EVC6-F1
#
_cell.length_a   1.000
_cell.length_b   1.000
_cell.length_c   1.000
_cell.angle_alpha   90.00
_cell.angle_beta   90.00
_cell.angle_gamma   90.00
#
_symmetry.space_group_name_H-M   'P 1'
#
loop_
_entity.id
_entity.type
_entity.pdbx_description
1 polymer ?
#
loop_
_entity_poly.entity_id
_entity_poly.type
_entity_poly.pdbx_seq_one_letter_code
_entity_poly.pdbx_strand_id
1 'polypeptide(L)'
;MPQRLRLELTADADFSDQFELRADLRTYAKPGAVRSREARPDGVRFGYRRGDWESATEVSATPAPDTVIHTGTGARRLVWSLALEPHAECELRLRVTALPHGGERAPGPDAAEELVRPTAAAGAEFEEGVHRTTRVEAGFDGSVRQTATVEVGFGGSVRQADTAEAECDGFVSQTVRPTAEREAAEDQPAPVQAEFASAAHHAATIEAEFGGSVRQTVSPTAERQAAEDQPPSVQAEFPGAAHHATTAQAEFTDRGAQTDATEAEFAAGLPLPDWPELAAACTRGLADLASLQVPAEGPDGEALRVPAAGVPWFLALLGRDALLTSLFALPYRPGLAAATLPALAAVQATADRGGAAAQPGKIVHEVRHGELAHFGQVPYGRYYGSVDATPLFLVLLGAYTEQTGDLALARRLEPHARAALTWMLDHGGLTSRGYLVYRADEGGLANQNWKDSPGAICSADGERPSGPVTAAAAQGYAYDALRRTAQLARTVWADEPYAAQLTRAAADLRDRFQRDFWMERSGFPALALDGEGHQYDALASDAGHLLWSGLLDKEYGEAVGRRLLAEDFFSGWGVRTLAAGQRAYHPLSRHRGSVWPHDNALIALGLARYGLHDEARAVATALVEAAATDGFRLPAVLAGYPRGSHPAPVPCPHACLRESRSAAAPLALLTAIGGA
;
A
#
# COMPACT_ATOMS: atom_id res chain seq x y z
N MET A 1 -15.41 -2.12 50.06
CA MET A 1 -15.54 -3.53 49.67
C MET A 1 -14.97 -3.61 48.27
N PRO A 2 -13.89 -4.37 48.06
CA PRO A 2 -13.32 -4.52 46.72
C PRO A 2 -14.39 -5.10 45.79
N GLN A 3 -14.58 -4.47 44.63
CA GLN A 3 -15.41 -5.02 43.58
C GLN A 3 -14.58 -6.03 42.79
N ARG A 4 -15.15 -7.21 42.55
CA ARG A 4 -14.52 -8.22 41.67
C ARG A 4 -14.93 -7.94 40.24
N LEU A 5 -13.99 -7.51 39.42
CA LEU A 5 -14.15 -7.36 37.99
C LEU A 5 -13.68 -8.63 37.28
N ARG A 6 -14.56 -9.22 36.47
CA ARG A 6 -14.18 -10.30 35.55
C ARG A 6 -13.91 -9.71 34.17
N LEU A 7 -12.69 -9.90 33.67
CA LEU A 7 -12.30 -9.50 32.33
C LEU A 7 -12.06 -10.75 31.47
N GLU A 8 -12.56 -10.74 30.24
CA GLU A 8 -12.34 -11.83 29.27
C GLU A 8 -11.85 -11.26 27.95
N LEU A 9 -10.77 -11.85 27.41
CA LEU A 9 -10.21 -11.50 26.11
C LEU A 9 -10.14 -12.76 25.25
N THR A 10 -10.76 -12.71 24.07
CA THR A 10 -10.67 -13.82 23.10
C THR A 10 -9.60 -13.48 22.06
N ALA A 11 -8.64 -14.39 21.87
CA ALA A 11 -7.57 -14.30 20.89
C ALA A 11 -7.62 -15.48 19.92
N ASP A 12 -7.27 -15.25 18.66
CA ASP A 12 -7.08 -16.29 17.63
C ASP A 12 -5.96 -15.86 16.68
N ALA A 13 -5.44 -16.81 15.89
CA ALA A 13 -4.50 -16.55 14.81
C ALA A 13 -4.87 -17.41 13.60
N ASP A 14 -5.17 -16.76 12.49
CA ASP A 14 -5.61 -17.42 11.26
C ASP A 14 -4.44 -17.89 10.39
N PHE A 15 -3.25 -17.30 10.55
CA PHE A 15 -2.06 -17.56 9.71
C PHE A 15 -2.36 -17.43 8.21
N SER A 16 -3.28 -16.52 7.87
CA SER A 16 -3.59 -16.21 6.47
C SER A 16 -2.40 -15.49 5.84
N ASP A 17 -1.99 -15.93 4.66
CA ASP A 17 -1.08 -15.18 3.82
C ASP A 17 -1.84 -13.96 3.28
N GLN A 18 -1.16 -12.83 3.09
CA GLN A 18 -1.78 -11.61 2.62
C GLN A 18 -2.54 -11.75 1.29
N PHE A 19 -2.16 -12.70 0.43
CA PHE A 19 -2.89 -12.95 -0.82
C PHE A 19 -4.26 -13.62 -0.59
N GLU A 20 -4.49 -14.22 0.58
CA GLU A 20 -5.80 -14.73 1.00
C GLU A 20 -6.69 -13.62 1.60
N LEU A 21 -6.07 -12.52 2.06
CA LEU A 21 -6.77 -11.37 2.64
C LEU A 21 -7.17 -10.33 1.58
N ARG A 22 -6.67 -10.45 0.35
CA ARG A 22 -7.01 -9.54 -0.74
C ARG A 22 -8.44 -9.79 -1.20
N ALA A 23 -9.16 -8.72 -1.53
CA ALA A 23 -10.52 -8.74 -2.04
C ALA A 23 -10.60 -9.19 -3.53
N ASP A 24 -9.86 -10.25 -3.89
CA ASP A 24 -9.83 -10.80 -5.26
C ASP A 24 -10.40 -12.23 -5.35
N LEU A 25 -11.02 -12.71 -4.27
CA LEU A 25 -11.70 -14.00 -4.15
C LEU A 25 -10.81 -15.22 -4.44
N ARG A 26 -9.48 -15.05 -4.47
CA ARG A 26 -8.55 -16.17 -4.68
C ARG A 26 -8.53 -17.06 -3.45
N THR A 27 -8.59 -18.37 -3.68
CA THR A 27 -8.47 -19.39 -2.64
C THR A 27 -7.26 -20.26 -2.93
N TYR A 28 -6.49 -20.55 -1.88
CA TYR A 28 -5.26 -21.33 -1.99
C TYR A 28 -5.39 -22.59 -1.15
N ALA A 29 -5.26 -23.76 -1.79
CA ALA A 29 -5.22 -25.01 -1.05
C ALA A 29 -3.93 -25.09 -0.21
N LYS A 30 -4.07 -25.42 1.06
CA LYS A 30 -2.96 -25.62 2.01
C LYS A 30 -2.96 -27.05 2.58
N PRO A 31 -2.73 -28.07 1.73
CA PRO A 31 -2.73 -29.46 2.18
C PRO A 31 -1.62 -29.69 3.22
N GLY A 32 -1.94 -30.45 4.27
CA GLY A 32 -0.99 -30.79 5.33
C GLY A 32 -0.69 -29.65 6.32
N ALA A 33 -1.41 -28.53 6.24
CA ALA A 33 -1.30 -27.47 7.23
C ALA A 33 -1.87 -27.91 8.59
N VAL A 34 -1.11 -27.68 9.67
CA VAL A 34 -1.45 -28.03 11.04
C VAL A 34 -1.39 -26.77 11.90
N ARG A 35 -2.45 -26.52 12.67
CA ARG A 35 -2.52 -25.40 13.64
C ARG A 35 -2.49 -25.94 15.08
N SER A 36 -1.53 -25.47 15.87
CA SER A 36 -1.41 -25.78 17.30
C SER A 36 -1.82 -24.58 18.15
N ARG A 37 -2.28 -24.85 19.39
CA ARG A 37 -2.67 -23.82 20.36
C ARG A 37 -2.29 -24.32 21.75
N GLU A 38 -1.31 -23.67 22.35
CA GLU A 38 -0.73 -24.03 23.63
C GLU A 38 -1.06 -22.94 24.65
N ALA A 39 -1.76 -23.30 25.74
CA ALA A 39 -1.94 -22.39 26.86
C ALA A 39 -0.62 -22.27 27.63
N ARG A 40 -0.29 -21.05 28.04
CA ARG A 40 0.92 -20.72 28.81
C ARG A 40 0.53 -20.03 30.12
N PRO A 41 1.40 -20.05 31.14
CA PRO A 41 1.13 -19.38 32.41
C PRO A 41 0.78 -17.89 32.24
N ASP A 42 1.37 -17.23 31.25
CA ASP A 42 1.21 -15.81 30.95
C ASP A 42 0.28 -15.53 29.75
N GLY A 43 -0.32 -16.56 29.12
CA GLY A 43 -1.19 -16.37 27.96
C GLY A 43 -1.32 -17.59 27.04
N VAL A 44 -1.13 -17.41 25.73
CA VAL A 44 -1.34 -18.46 24.71
C VAL A 44 -0.33 -18.35 23.57
N ARG A 45 0.14 -19.48 23.05
CA ARG A 45 0.85 -19.59 21.77
C ARG A 45 -0.02 -20.28 20.74
N PHE A 46 -0.25 -19.62 19.62
CA PHE A 46 -0.76 -20.20 18.39
C PHE A 46 0.44 -20.61 17.53
N GLY A 47 0.40 -21.81 16.94
CA GLY A 47 1.41 -22.28 16.01
C GLY A 47 0.79 -22.74 14.69
N TYR A 48 1.56 -22.62 13.62
CA TYR A 48 1.20 -23.04 12.28
C TYR A 48 2.39 -23.75 11.64
N ARG A 49 2.14 -24.93 11.09
CA ARG A 49 3.15 -25.69 10.35
C ARG A 49 2.56 -26.26 9.08
N ARG A 50 3.28 -26.16 7.97
CA ARG A 50 2.95 -26.81 6.71
C ARG A 50 4.24 -27.17 5.99
N GLY A 51 4.47 -28.47 5.73
CA GLY A 51 5.76 -28.89 5.18
C GLY A 51 6.91 -28.47 6.10
N ASP A 52 7.88 -27.76 5.53
CA ASP A 52 9.02 -27.10 6.19
C ASP A 52 8.69 -25.69 6.71
N TRP A 53 7.56 -25.09 6.34
CA TRP A 53 7.11 -23.81 6.87
C TRP A 53 6.61 -23.94 8.31
N GLU A 54 7.06 -23.06 9.18
CA GLU A 54 6.66 -22.96 10.58
C GLU A 54 6.55 -21.49 10.99
N SER A 55 5.43 -21.09 11.60
CA SER A 55 5.25 -19.76 12.18
C SER A 55 4.42 -19.86 13.47
N ALA A 56 4.51 -18.83 14.32
CA ALA A 56 3.74 -18.79 15.56
C ALA A 56 3.33 -17.37 15.93
N THR A 57 2.28 -17.24 16.73
CA THR A 57 1.85 -15.98 17.35
C THR A 57 1.67 -16.23 18.83
N GLU A 58 2.39 -15.47 19.65
CA GLU A 58 2.31 -15.54 21.11
C GLU A 58 1.53 -14.33 21.63
N VAL A 59 0.51 -14.56 22.44
CA VAL A 59 -0.25 -13.53 23.14
C VAL A 59 0.02 -13.74 24.63
N SER A 60 0.71 -12.78 25.25
CA SER A 60 1.05 -12.78 26.68
C SER A 60 0.44 -11.57 27.37
N ALA A 61 0.21 -11.66 28.68
CA ALA A 61 -0.39 -10.61 29.46
C ALA A 61 0.30 -10.41 30.82
N THR A 62 0.27 -9.17 31.31
CA THR A 62 0.72 -8.81 32.66
C THR A 62 -0.31 -7.87 33.29
N PRO A 63 -0.95 -8.24 34.41
CA PRO A 63 -0.83 -9.53 35.11
C PRO A 63 -1.29 -10.72 34.23
N ALA A 64 -0.75 -11.90 34.53
CA ALA A 64 -1.10 -13.13 33.83
C ALA A 64 -2.60 -13.46 33.99
N PRO A 65 -3.25 -14.09 32.99
CA PRO A 65 -4.63 -14.53 33.13
C PRO A 65 -4.74 -15.63 34.20
N ASP A 66 -5.83 -15.61 34.97
CA ASP A 66 -6.15 -16.69 35.91
C ASP A 66 -6.35 -18.02 35.18
N THR A 67 -6.92 -17.96 33.97
CA THR A 67 -7.16 -19.14 33.15
C THR A 67 -7.22 -18.80 31.66
N VAL A 68 -6.89 -19.80 30.84
CA VAL A 68 -7.01 -19.76 29.38
C VAL A 68 -7.96 -20.89 28.97
N ILE A 69 -9.13 -20.50 28.47
CA ILE A 69 -10.26 -21.39 28.19
C ILE A 69 -10.37 -21.66 26.68
N HIS A 70 -10.74 -22.89 26.33
CA HIS A 70 -11.10 -23.27 24.96
C HIS A 70 -12.50 -22.74 24.60
N THR A 71 -12.62 -22.04 23.47
CA THR A 71 -13.90 -21.44 23.03
C THR A 71 -14.74 -22.37 22.13
N GLY A 72 -14.29 -23.61 21.90
CA GLY A 72 -14.90 -24.52 20.91
C GLY A 72 -14.47 -24.25 19.46
N THR A 73 -13.76 -23.15 19.20
CA THR A 73 -13.14 -22.81 17.91
C THR A 73 -11.61 -22.86 17.99
N GLY A 74 -10.91 -22.39 16.94
CA GLY A 74 -9.46 -22.19 16.96
C GLY A 74 -8.98 -21.21 18.03
N ALA A 75 -9.86 -20.32 18.50
CA ALA A 75 -9.57 -19.26 19.45
C ALA A 75 -9.38 -19.74 20.91
N ARG A 76 -8.80 -18.87 21.74
CA ARG A 76 -8.61 -19.05 23.19
C ARG A 76 -9.11 -17.83 23.94
N ARG A 77 -9.68 -18.04 25.12
CA ARG A 77 -10.18 -16.98 25.98
C ARG A 77 -9.33 -16.85 27.24
N LEU A 78 -8.63 -15.73 27.37
CA LEU A 78 -7.89 -15.36 28.58
C LEU A 78 -8.86 -14.70 29.55
N VAL A 79 -8.83 -15.10 30.83
CA VAL A 79 -9.77 -14.63 31.85
C VAL A 79 -9.01 -14.13 33.08
N TRP A 80 -9.43 -12.98 33.59
CA TRP A 80 -8.93 -12.38 34.84
C TRP A 80 -10.07 -12.08 35.80
N SER A 81 -9.80 -12.24 37.09
CA SER A 81 -10.67 -11.95 38.22
C SER A 81 -9.98 -10.91 39.08
N LEU A 82 -10.08 -9.64 38.68
CA LEU A 82 -9.38 -8.52 39.30
C LEU A 82 -10.16 -8.05 40.53
N ALA A 83 -9.49 -7.97 41.68
CA ALA A 83 -10.05 -7.35 42.88
C ALA A 83 -9.57 -5.90 42.94
N LEU A 84 -10.50 -4.95 42.78
CA LEU A 84 -10.20 -3.51 42.79
C LEU A 84 -10.92 -2.84 43.95
N GLU A 85 -10.19 -2.06 44.73
CA GLU A 85 -10.79 -1.17 45.71
C GLU A 85 -11.55 -0.02 45.01
N PRO A 86 -12.53 0.62 45.68
CA PRO A 86 -13.20 1.80 45.11
C PRO A 86 -12.19 2.86 44.68
N HIS A 87 -12.33 3.37 43.45
CA HIS A 87 -11.41 4.33 42.81
C HIS A 87 -9.98 3.79 42.53
N ALA A 88 -9.74 2.48 42.63
CA ALA A 88 -8.47 1.88 42.25
C ALA A 88 -8.40 1.59 40.74
N GLU A 89 -7.21 1.73 40.18
CA GLU A 89 -6.90 1.42 38.78
C GLU A 89 -6.08 0.14 38.68
N CYS A 90 -6.25 -0.59 37.57
CA CYS A 90 -5.42 -1.74 37.23
C CYS A 90 -5.04 -1.68 35.76
N GLU A 91 -3.74 -1.83 35.50
CA GLU A 91 -3.21 -1.87 34.15
C GLU A 91 -3.03 -3.33 33.71
N LEU A 92 -3.67 -3.68 32.60
CA LEU A 92 -3.43 -4.95 31.90
C LEU A 92 -2.60 -4.68 30.65
N ARG A 93 -1.35 -5.14 30.63
CA ARG A 93 -0.47 -5.07 29.47
C ARG A 93 -0.57 -6.34 28.66
N LEU A 94 -1.00 -6.22 27.41
CA LEU A 94 -1.02 -7.32 26.44
C LEU A 94 0.16 -7.18 25.49
N ARG A 95 0.86 -8.29 25.24
CA ARG A 95 1.94 -8.37 24.27
C ARG A 95 1.65 -9.49 23.27
N VAL A 96 1.45 -9.09 22.02
CA VAL A 96 1.36 -9.99 20.87
C VAL A 96 2.71 -10.01 20.17
N THR A 97 3.27 -11.20 19.96
CA THR A 97 4.54 -11.42 19.28
C THR A 97 4.32 -12.37 18.11
N ALA A 98 4.52 -11.89 16.89
CA ALA A 98 4.55 -12.75 15.72
C ALA A 98 5.97 -13.33 15.56
N LEU A 99 6.04 -14.63 15.33
CA LEU A 99 7.26 -15.38 15.07
C LEU A 99 7.18 -15.90 13.63
N PRO A 100 7.72 -15.16 12.66
CA PRO A 100 7.68 -15.54 11.25
C PRO A 100 8.56 -16.77 11.00
N HIS A 101 8.35 -17.39 9.84
CA HIS A 101 9.16 -18.55 9.43
C HIS A 101 10.64 -18.19 9.32
N GLY A 102 11.49 -19.02 9.94
CA GLY A 102 12.93 -18.79 10.02
C GLY A 102 13.35 -17.63 10.94
N GLY A 103 12.41 -16.97 11.63
CA GLY A 103 12.71 -15.86 12.53
C GLY A 103 13.32 -16.34 13.85
N GLU A 104 14.44 -15.75 14.26
CA GLU A 104 14.96 -15.91 15.61
C GLU A 104 14.06 -15.19 16.63
N ARG A 105 13.93 -15.77 17.81
CA ARG A 105 13.24 -15.12 18.93
C ARG A 105 14.07 -13.93 19.37
N ALA A 106 13.59 -12.70 19.13
CA ALA A 106 14.19 -11.53 19.76
C ALA A 106 14.22 -11.77 21.29
N PRO A 107 15.37 -11.57 21.97
CA PRO A 107 15.43 -11.73 23.41
C PRO A 107 14.38 -10.81 24.03
N GLY A 108 13.42 -11.41 24.75
CA GLY A 108 12.46 -10.64 25.54
C GLY A 108 13.23 -9.87 26.63
N PRO A 109 12.77 -8.69 27.05
CA PRO A 109 13.28 -8.13 28.30
C PRO A 109 13.08 -9.20 29.38
N ASP A 110 14.18 -9.65 29.97
CA ASP A 110 14.15 -10.47 31.17
C ASP A 110 13.24 -9.81 32.20
N ALA A 111 12.57 -10.63 32.99
CA ALA A 111 11.77 -10.20 34.12
C ALA A 111 12.60 -9.33 35.08
N ALA A 112 12.54 -8.01 34.93
CA ALA A 112 13.10 -6.97 35.80
C ALA A 112 12.52 -5.63 35.30
N GLU A 113 11.93 -4.73 36.07
CA GLU A 113 11.80 -4.52 37.50
C GLU A 113 10.45 -3.85 37.77
N GLU A 114 9.90 -4.13 38.95
CA GLU A 114 8.74 -3.51 39.54
C GLU A 114 8.98 -2.00 39.75
N LEU A 115 8.52 -1.17 38.82
CA LEU A 115 8.50 0.30 38.97
C LEU A 115 7.05 0.75 39.11
N VAL A 116 6.48 0.53 40.29
CA VAL A 116 5.29 1.24 40.76
C VAL A 116 5.72 2.67 41.07
N ARG A 117 5.37 3.63 40.21
CA ARG A 117 5.40 5.06 40.58
C ARG A 117 3.96 5.52 40.83
N PRO A 118 3.66 6.09 42.00
CA PRO A 118 2.35 6.69 42.24
C PRO A 118 2.26 8.00 41.46
N THR A 119 1.35 8.09 40.50
CA THR A 119 0.96 9.36 39.87
C THR A 119 -0.01 10.08 40.79
N ALA A 120 0.38 11.27 41.26
CA ALA A 120 -0.51 12.13 42.05
C ALA A 120 -1.52 12.80 41.11
N ALA A 121 -2.82 12.63 41.41
CA ALA A 121 -3.93 13.17 40.65
C ALA A 121 -3.94 14.72 40.68
N ALA A 122 -3.95 15.35 39.51
CA ALA A 122 -4.47 16.70 39.32
C ALA A 122 -5.92 16.57 38.83
N GLY A 123 -6.85 17.21 39.55
CA GLY A 123 -8.28 17.03 39.35
C GLY A 123 -8.79 17.54 38.01
N ALA A 124 -9.64 16.72 37.39
CA ALA A 124 -10.64 17.13 36.41
C ALA A 124 -11.90 16.28 36.65
N GLU A 125 -13.07 16.91 36.52
CA GLU A 125 -14.39 16.30 36.71
C GLU A 125 -14.65 15.25 35.61
N PHE A 126 -15.10 14.05 35.99
CA PHE A 126 -15.36 12.92 35.10
C PHE A 126 -16.87 12.76 34.83
N GLU A 127 -17.25 12.64 33.56
CA GLU A 127 -18.52 12.04 33.12
C GLU A 127 -18.37 10.51 32.98
N GLU A 128 -19.42 9.75 33.32
CA GLU A 128 -19.42 8.28 33.37
C GLU A 128 -19.54 7.61 31.98
N GLY A 129 -18.65 6.65 31.69
CA GLY A 129 -18.74 5.76 30.53
C GLY A 129 -17.60 4.73 30.45
N VAL A 130 -17.86 3.55 29.87
CA VAL A 130 -16.81 2.58 29.52
C VAL A 130 -16.16 3.03 28.21
N HIS A 131 -14.92 3.49 28.26
CA HIS A 131 -14.15 3.84 27.08
C HIS A 131 -13.29 2.64 26.63
N ARG A 132 -13.51 2.18 25.39
CA ARG A 132 -12.66 1.19 24.72
C ARG A 132 -11.71 1.92 23.77
N THR A 133 -10.43 1.92 24.10
CA THR A 133 -9.41 2.43 23.18
C THR A 133 -8.62 1.24 22.63
N THR A 134 -8.74 1.00 21.33
CA THR A 134 -7.97 -0.02 20.61
C THR A 134 -7.00 0.70 19.67
N ARG A 135 -5.70 0.58 19.92
CA ARG A 135 -4.66 1.08 19.01
C ARG A 135 -3.93 -0.11 18.38
N VAL A 136 -3.89 -0.13 17.06
CA VAL A 136 -3.17 -1.14 16.27
C VAL A 136 -1.91 -0.48 15.70
N GLU A 137 -0.75 -0.97 16.10
CA GLU A 137 0.54 -0.57 15.54
C GLU A 137 1.19 -1.78 14.85
N ALA A 138 1.56 -1.61 13.58
CA ALA A 138 2.31 -2.61 12.82
C ALA A 138 3.81 -2.37 13.04
N GLY A 139 4.50 -3.36 13.59
CA GLY A 139 5.94 -3.35 13.83
C GLY A 139 6.75 -3.93 12.66
N PHE A 140 8.04 -3.59 12.66
CA PHE A 140 9.00 -3.75 11.56
C PHE A 140 9.41 -5.20 11.19
N ASP A 141 8.93 -6.18 11.94
CA ASP A 141 9.21 -7.62 11.81
C ASP A 141 7.97 -8.42 11.40
N GLY A 142 6.88 -7.73 11.02
CA GLY A 142 5.58 -8.37 10.76
C GLY A 142 4.77 -8.65 12.02
N SER A 143 5.21 -8.19 13.20
CA SER A 143 4.39 -8.23 14.42
C SER A 143 3.32 -7.14 14.42
N VAL A 144 2.07 -7.53 14.66
CA VAL A 144 0.97 -6.60 14.96
C VAL A 144 0.92 -6.44 16.47
N ARG A 145 1.18 -5.23 16.97
CA ARG A 145 0.97 -4.87 18.37
C ARG A 145 -0.38 -4.20 18.50
N GLN A 146 -1.32 -4.90 19.14
CA GLN A 146 -2.60 -4.32 19.55
C GLN A 146 -2.53 -4.01 21.05
N THR A 147 -2.61 -2.73 21.40
CA THR A 147 -2.77 -2.30 22.78
C THR A 147 -4.25 -1.97 22.99
N ALA A 148 -4.90 -2.69 23.90
CA ALA A 148 -6.26 -2.42 24.34
C ALA A 148 -6.21 -1.86 25.76
N THR A 149 -6.55 -0.58 25.92
CA THR A 149 -6.78 0.02 27.23
C THR A 149 -8.28 -0.01 27.49
N VAL A 150 -8.68 -0.68 28.57
CA VAL A 150 -10.08 -0.76 29.01
C VAL A 150 -10.19 0.02 30.32
N GLU A 151 -10.76 1.21 30.27
CA GLU A 151 -11.09 1.97 31.47
C GLU A 151 -12.50 1.58 31.94
N VAL A 152 -12.62 1.10 33.18
CA VAL A 152 -13.89 0.73 33.80
C VAL A 152 -14.10 1.59 35.04
N GLY A 153 -15.02 2.54 34.97
CA GLY A 153 -15.49 3.29 36.14
C GLY A 153 -16.52 2.47 36.93
N PHE A 154 -16.39 2.43 38.26
CA PHE A 154 -17.37 1.78 39.15
C PHE A 154 -18.08 2.80 40.03
N GLY A 155 -19.40 2.94 39.86
CA GLY A 155 -20.32 3.59 40.81
C GLY A 155 -21.18 2.55 41.53
N GLY A 156 -21.09 2.46 42.86
CA GLY A 156 -21.99 1.64 43.69
C GLY A 156 -23.23 2.44 44.12
N SER A 157 -24.44 1.86 44.13
CA SER A 157 -24.93 1.05 45.24
C SER A 157 -26.15 0.20 44.87
N VAL A 158 -26.23 -1.01 45.45
CA VAL A 158 -27.35 -1.95 45.33
C VAL A 158 -28.45 -1.58 46.32
N ARG A 159 -29.70 -1.46 45.84
CA ARG A 159 -30.92 -1.73 46.62
C ARG A 159 -31.84 -2.63 45.82
N GLN A 160 -32.16 -3.79 46.41
CA GLN A 160 -33.06 -4.81 45.92
C GLN A 160 -34.53 -4.42 46.23
N ALA A 161 -35.42 -4.53 45.24
CA ALA A 161 -36.85 -4.79 45.40
C ALA A 161 -37.38 -5.50 44.14
N ASP A 162 -38.11 -6.59 44.34
CA ASP A 162 -38.52 -7.57 43.33
C ASP A 162 -39.65 -7.11 42.38
N THR A 163 -39.59 -7.66 41.16
CA THR A 163 -40.64 -7.93 40.13
C THR A 163 -41.45 -6.79 39.48
N ALA A 164 -41.22 -6.58 38.17
CA ALA A 164 -42.19 -6.79 37.07
C ALA A 164 -41.49 -6.72 35.69
N GLU A 165 -41.93 -7.57 34.76
CA GLU A 165 -41.36 -7.86 33.43
C GLU A 165 -41.59 -6.76 32.37
N ALA A 166 -40.62 -6.62 31.46
CA ALA A 166 -40.83 -6.31 30.04
C ALA A 166 -39.62 -6.84 29.23
N GLU A 167 -39.88 -7.76 28.29
CA GLU A 167 -38.92 -8.45 27.42
C GLU A 167 -38.44 -7.57 26.24
N CYS A 168 -37.14 -7.72 25.89
CA CYS A 168 -36.60 -7.81 24.53
C CYS A 168 -35.08 -8.06 24.61
N ASP A 169 -34.59 -9.24 24.20
CA ASP A 169 -33.31 -9.45 23.48
C ASP A 169 -32.93 -10.94 23.41
N GLY A 170 -32.58 -11.42 22.21
CA GLY A 170 -32.28 -12.82 21.93
C GLY A 170 -30.81 -13.11 21.67
N PHE A 171 -30.19 -13.90 22.54
CA PHE A 171 -29.12 -14.86 22.22
C PHE A 171 -29.71 -16.29 22.29
N VAL A 172 -29.32 -17.20 21.40
CA VAL A 172 -29.83 -18.59 21.41
C VAL A 172 -28.97 -19.49 22.31
N SER A 173 -29.63 -20.19 23.24
CA SER A 173 -29.24 -21.48 23.82
C SER A 173 -30.35 -22.50 23.53
N GLN A 174 -30.02 -23.79 23.44
CA GLN A 174 -30.99 -24.87 23.26
C GLN A 174 -31.08 -25.73 24.55
N THR A 175 -32.29 -26.03 25.02
CA THR A 175 -32.68 -27.31 25.67
C THR A 175 -34.20 -27.52 25.56
N VAL A 176 -34.60 -28.76 25.29
CA VAL A 176 -35.96 -29.32 25.05
C VAL A 176 -36.78 -29.51 26.34
N ARG A 177 -38.14 -29.52 26.26
CA ARG A 177 -39.13 -30.55 26.75
C ARG A 177 -40.51 -29.94 27.12
N PRO A 178 -41.54 -30.77 27.46
CA PRO A 178 -42.47 -31.60 26.67
C PRO A 178 -43.84 -30.88 26.46
N THR A 179 -44.77 -31.30 25.58
CA THR A 179 -45.88 -32.27 25.83
C THR A 179 -46.70 -32.47 24.53
N ALA A 180 -47.01 -33.71 24.11
CA ALA A 180 -48.36 -34.32 23.99
C ALA A 180 -49.44 -33.42 23.33
N GLU A 181 -50.20 -33.78 22.29
CA GLU A 181 -50.63 -35.06 21.70
C GLU A 181 -51.20 -34.84 20.26
N ARG A 182 -51.10 -35.91 19.45
CA ARG A 182 -51.98 -36.46 18.37
C ARG A 182 -52.36 -35.76 17.04
N GLU A 183 -52.02 -36.54 15.99
CA GLU A 183 -52.77 -36.93 14.76
C GLU A 183 -52.99 -35.86 13.67
N ALA A 184 -52.77 -36.08 12.36
CA ALA A 184 -52.84 -37.31 11.56
C ALA A 184 -51.89 -37.27 10.33
N ALA A 185 -51.84 -38.42 9.63
CA ALA A 185 -50.84 -38.89 8.65
C ALA A 185 -51.15 -38.57 7.16
N GLU A 186 -50.30 -39.15 6.29
CA GLU A 186 -50.39 -39.38 4.82
C GLU A 186 -49.79 -38.29 3.90
N ASP A 187 -49.06 -38.57 2.82
CA ASP A 187 -48.45 -39.76 2.20
C ASP A 187 -47.46 -39.27 1.10
N GLN A 188 -46.50 -40.10 0.68
CA GLN A 188 -45.60 -39.89 -0.49
C GLN A 188 -46.36 -40.17 -1.82
N PRO A 189 -45.80 -40.11 -3.09
CA PRO A 189 -44.40 -40.10 -3.56
C PRO A 189 -44.06 -39.22 -4.81
N ALA A 190 -42.79 -39.36 -5.26
CA ALA A 190 -42.06 -38.78 -6.42
C ALA A 190 -42.62 -39.20 -7.83
N PRO A 191 -41.88 -39.19 -8.98
CA PRO A 191 -40.67 -38.49 -9.47
C PRO A 191 -40.82 -37.95 -10.94
N VAL A 192 -39.83 -37.21 -11.50
CA VAL A 192 -39.57 -37.22 -12.97
C VAL A 192 -38.08 -37.12 -13.26
N GLN A 193 -37.58 -38.10 -14.03
CA GLN A 193 -36.26 -38.23 -14.65
C GLN A 193 -36.22 -37.47 -16.00
N ALA A 194 -35.03 -37.01 -16.44
CA ALA A 194 -34.42 -37.44 -17.71
C ALA A 194 -33.07 -36.72 -18.00
N GLU A 195 -32.15 -37.52 -18.53
CA GLU A 195 -30.77 -37.28 -18.95
C GLU A 195 -30.66 -36.53 -20.31
N PHE A 196 -29.54 -35.83 -20.56
CA PHE A 196 -28.49 -36.18 -21.56
C PHE A 196 -27.59 -34.97 -21.96
N ALA A 197 -26.27 -35.21 -21.84
CA ALA A 197 -25.14 -34.89 -22.73
C ALA A 197 -24.94 -33.53 -23.45
N SER A 198 -23.65 -33.12 -23.42
CA SER A 198 -22.82 -32.59 -24.52
C SER A 198 -22.84 -31.09 -24.89
N ALA A 199 -21.71 -30.45 -24.53
CA ALA A 199 -20.86 -29.54 -25.32
C ALA A 199 -21.35 -28.14 -25.77
N ALA A 200 -20.41 -27.21 -25.57
CA ALA A 200 -20.22 -25.89 -26.20
C ALA A 200 -21.14 -24.75 -25.77
N HIS A 201 -20.59 -23.76 -25.03
CA HIS A 201 -20.93 -22.33 -25.14
C HIS A 201 -19.74 -21.49 -24.62
N HIS A 202 -19.04 -20.78 -25.51
CA HIS A 202 -19.06 -19.31 -25.58
C HIS A 202 -18.83 -18.63 -24.22
N ALA A 203 -17.57 -18.25 -23.98
CA ALA A 203 -17.20 -17.33 -22.92
C ALA A 203 -17.71 -15.92 -23.29
N ALA A 204 -18.87 -15.56 -22.77
CA ALA A 204 -19.30 -14.17 -22.68
C ALA A 204 -18.71 -13.59 -21.38
N THR A 205 -17.74 -12.69 -21.52
CA THR A 205 -17.27 -11.84 -20.42
C THR A 205 -18.39 -10.87 -20.07
N ILE A 206 -19.03 -11.06 -18.91
CA ILE A 206 -19.95 -10.08 -18.34
C ILE A 206 -19.16 -9.28 -17.29
N GLU A 207 -19.14 -7.97 -17.50
CA GLU A 207 -18.64 -6.96 -16.57
C GLU A 207 -19.40 -7.09 -15.24
N ALA A 208 -18.67 -7.20 -14.13
CA ALA A 208 -19.27 -7.26 -12.81
C ALA A 208 -19.71 -5.85 -12.38
N GLU A 209 -20.98 -5.53 -12.64
CA GLU A 209 -21.72 -4.50 -11.92
C GLU A 209 -21.94 -4.91 -10.45
N PHE A 210 -21.98 -3.89 -9.61
CA PHE A 210 -22.13 -3.93 -8.16
C PHE A 210 -23.29 -4.81 -7.68
N GLY A 211 -22.97 -5.89 -6.97
CA GLY A 211 -23.95 -6.79 -6.36
C GLY A 211 -24.01 -6.66 -4.83
N GLY A 212 -24.75 -5.67 -4.33
CA GLY A 212 -25.28 -5.68 -2.98
C GLY A 212 -26.81 -5.79 -3.04
N SER A 213 -27.36 -6.99 -2.92
CA SER A 213 -28.82 -7.17 -2.88
C SER A 213 -29.35 -6.97 -1.46
N VAL A 214 -30.09 -5.88 -1.25
CA VAL A 214 -31.05 -5.74 -0.14
C VAL A 214 -32.21 -6.70 -0.39
N ARG A 215 -32.50 -7.60 0.55
CA ARG A 215 -33.73 -8.41 0.53
C ARG A 215 -34.72 -7.78 1.50
N GLN A 216 -35.60 -6.92 1.00
CA GLN A 216 -36.73 -6.36 1.74
C GLN A 216 -37.98 -7.19 1.41
N THR A 217 -38.55 -7.88 2.40
CA THR A 217 -39.84 -8.56 2.26
C THR A 217 -40.92 -7.56 2.64
N VAL A 218 -41.79 -7.17 1.69
CA VAL A 218 -42.99 -6.38 1.97
C VAL A 218 -44.21 -7.20 1.54
N SER A 219 -45.12 -7.41 2.49
CA SER A 219 -46.47 -7.95 2.26
C SER A 219 -47.51 -6.91 2.74
N PRO A 220 -48.75 -6.95 2.21
CA PRO A 220 -49.44 -5.76 1.72
C PRO A 220 -50.48 -5.21 2.69
N THR A 221 -50.69 -3.89 2.65
CA THR A 221 -52.00 -3.30 2.97
C THR A 221 -52.22 -1.98 2.22
N ALA A 222 -53.43 -1.86 1.67
CA ALA A 222 -54.02 -0.73 0.93
C ALA A 222 -54.06 0.57 1.78
N GLU A 223 -54.25 1.79 1.29
CA GLU A 223 -55.21 2.29 0.29
C GLU A 223 -54.92 3.78 -0.09
N ARG A 224 -55.60 4.31 -1.11
CA ARG A 224 -55.35 5.53 -1.93
C ARG A 224 -55.55 6.91 -1.25
N GLN A 225 -54.86 7.96 -1.75
CA GLN A 225 -55.49 9.09 -2.51
C GLN A 225 -54.44 10.10 -3.09
N ALA A 226 -54.86 10.81 -4.13
CA ALA A 226 -54.07 11.52 -5.15
C ALA A 226 -53.75 13.00 -4.86
N ALA A 227 -52.69 13.56 -5.47
CA ALA A 227 -52.69 14.76 -6.35
C ALA A 227 -51.27 15.28 -6.67
N GLU A 228 -51.21 16.07 -7.76
CA GLU A 228 -50.14 16.56 -8.65
C GLU A 228 -48.94 17.41 -8.11
N ASP A 229 -47.87 17.38 -8.94
CA ASP A 229 -46.87 18.41 -9.31
C ASP A 229 -46.01 19.17 -8.28
N GLN A 230 -44.75 18.73 -8.14
CA GLN A 230 -43.51 19.55 -8.13
C GLN A 230 -42.25 18.64 -8.03
N PRO A 231 -41.10 18.98 -8.65
CA PRO A 231 -39.86 18.24 -8.43
C PRO A 231 -39.30 18.59 -7.03
N PRO A 232 -39.06 17.61 -6.14
CA PRO A 232 -38.53 17.92 -4.81
C PRO A 232 -37.03 18.17 -4.89
N SER A 233 -36.63 19.38 -4.48
CA SER A 233 -35.32 19.66 -3.92
C SER A 233 -35.11 18.82 -2.67
N VAL A 234 -34.11 17.93 -2.66
CA VAL A 234 -33.71 17.22 -1.43
C VAL A 234 -32.66 18.07 -0.72
N GLN A 235 -33.13 18.90 0.21
CA GLN A 235 -32.33 19.32 1.36
C GLN A 235 -32.39 18.19 2.38
N ALA A 236 -31.24 17.57 2.69
CA ALA A 236 -31.12 16.67 3.83
C ALA A 236 -30.73 17.50 5.06
N GLU A 237 -31.71 17.86 5.88
CA GLU A 237 -31.48 18.26 7.26
C GLU A 237 -31.26 17.01 8.12
N PHE A 238 -30.11 16.90 8.76
CA PHE A 238 -29.82 15.87 9.76
C PHE A 238 -30.25 16.39 11.14
N PRO A 239 -31.07 15.67 11.93
CA PRO A 239 -31.33 16.03 13.32
C PRO A 239 -30.07 15.78 14.15
N GLY A 240 -29.68 16.80 14.92
CA GLY A 240 -28.47 16.79 15.74
C GLY A 240 -28.46 15.67 16.78
N ALA A 241 -27.41 14.85 16.72
CA ALA A 241 -26.88 14.15 17.87
C ALA A 241 -25.55 14.82 18.23
N ALA A 242 -25.40 15.23 19.48
CA ALA A 242 -24.21 15.88 20.00
C ALA A 242 -22.96 15.03 19.71
N HIS A 243 -22.01 15.60 18.96
CA HIS A 243 -20.68 15.04 18.80
C HIS A 243 -19.91 15.26 20.11
N HIS A 244 -19.76 14.22 20.92
CA HIS A 244 -18.67 14.19 21.89
C HIS A 244 -17.39 13.83 21.13
N ALA A 245 -16.52 14.83 20.94
CA ALA A 245 -15.19 14.64 20.40
C ALA A 245 -14.32 13.90 21.43
N THR A 246 -13.95 12.67 21.14
CA THR A 246 -12.91 11.96 21.91
C THR A 246 -11.55 12.49 21.49
N THR A 247 -10.94 13.31 22.34
CA THR A 247 -9.53 13.70 22.18
C THR A 247 -8.70 12.71 23.00
N ALA A 248 -7.90 11.88 22.35
CA ALA A 248 -7.01 10.94 23.02
C ALA A 248 -5.61 11.56 23.18
N GLN A 249 -5.13 11.67 24.42
CA GLN A 249 -3.71 11.78 24.74
C GLN A 249 -3.29 10.50 25.45
N ALA A 250 -2.27 9.82 24.95
CA ALA A 250 -1.71 8.61 25.55
C ALA A 250 -0.21 8.81 25.79
N GLU A 251 0.26 8.49 27.00
CA GLU A 251 1.67 8.36 27.31
C GLU A 251 2.14 6.93 27.02
N PHE A 252 3.18 6.80 26.18
CA PHE A 252 3.77 5.51 25.78
C PHE A 252 4.99 5.21 26.64
N THR A 253 4.97 4.12 27.40
CA THR A 253 6.16 3.70 28.17
C THR A 253 6.91 2.58 27.44
N ASP A 254 8.10 2.98 26.97
CA ASP A 254 9.25 2.20 26.53
C ASP A 254 9.41 1.88 25.02
N ARG A 255 8.56 1.06 24.37
CA ARG A 255 8.74 0.79 22.91
C ARG A 255 8.05 1.78 21.96
N GLY A 256 6.94 2.40 22.37
CA GLY A 256 6.34 3.52 21.60
C GLY A 256 7.27 4.72 21.58
N ALA A 257 7.88 5.04 22.73
CA ALA A 257 8.92 6.03 22.86
C ALA A 257 10.16 5.73 21.98
N GLN A 258 10.52 4.45 21.81
CA GLN A 258 11.64 4.05 20.93
C GLN A 258 11.29 4.19 19.45
N THR A 259 10.06 3.86 19.03
CA THR A 259 9.56 4.13 17.66
C THR A 259 9.51 5.63 17.41
N ASP A 260 8.94 6.41 18.32
CA ASP A 260 8.83 7.88 18.21
C ASP A 260 10.21 8.55 18.19
N ALA A 261 11.18 8.06 18.98
CA ALA A 261 12.56 8.54 18.94
C ALA A 261 13.26 8.20 17.61
N THR A 262 13.01 7.01 17.05
CA THR A 262 13.55 6.61 15.75
C THR A 262 12.92 7.42 14.61
N GLU A 263 11.61 7.67 14.66
CA GLU A 263 10.91 8.55 13.71
C GLU A 263 11.43 9.99 13.82
N ALA A 264 11.63 10.51 15.04
CA ALA A 264 12.16 11.84 15.28
C ALA A 264 13.62 12.00 14.82
N GLU A 265 14.48 11.01 15.08
CA GLU A 265 15.87 10.98 14.60
C GLU A 265 15.91 10.93 13.06
N PHE A 266 15.08 10.09 12.45
CA PHE A 266 14.96 10.01 11.00
C PHE A 266 14.41 11.31 10.39
N ALA A 267 13.57 12.06 11.10
CA ALA A 267 13.05 13.35 10.66
C ALA A 267 13.99 14.54 10.95
N ALA A 268 15.02 14.36 11.79
CA ALA A 268 15.89 15.45 12.24
C ALA A 268 16.78 16.04 11.14
N GLY A 269 17.12 17.32 11.25
CA GLY A 269 18.10 17.97 10.38
C GLY A 269 17.66 18.22 8.93
N LEU A 270 16.35 18.13 8.63
CA LEU A 270 15.81 18.56 7.34
C LEU A 270 15.78 20.10 7.29
N PRO A 271 16.33 20.75 6.25
CA PRO A 271 16.09 22.17 6.01
C PRO A 271 14.62 22.34 5.61
N LEU A 272 13.81 22.88 6.52
CA LEU A 272 12.39 23.09 6.26
C LEU A 272 12.19 24.35 5.39
N PRO A 273 11.28 24.32 4.41
CA PRO A 273 10.97 25.47 3.58
C PRO A 273 10.26 26.56 4.38
N ASP A 274 10.30 27.80 3.87
CA ASP A 274 9.40 28.91 4.27
C ASP A 274 7.97 28.69 3.74
N TRP A 275 7.45 27.47 3.92
CA TRP A 275 6.10 27.04 3.61
C TRP A 275 5.66 26.02 4.69
N PRO A 276 4.97 26.47 5.75
CA PRO A 276 4.68 25.64 6.93
C PRO A 276 3.94 24.34 6.63
N GLU A 277 2.96 24.37 5.71
CA GLU A 277 2.17 23.21 5.35
C GLU A 277 3.00 22.15 4.62
N LEU A 278 3.91 22.58 3.72
CA LEU A 278 4.84 21.66 3.08
C LEU A 278 5.86 21.10 4.08
N ALA A 279 6.34 21.92 5.01
CA ALA A 279 7.23 21.48 6.09
C ALA A 279 6.56 20.41 6.97
N ALA A 280 5.28 20.58 7.30
CA ALA A 280 4.49 19.60 8.03
C ALA A 280 4.32 18.29 7.23
N ALA A 281 4.02 18.37 5.93
CA ALA A 281 3.92 17.22 5.05
C ALA A 281 5.27 16.46 4.92
N CYS A 282 6.39 17.18 4.81
CA CYS A 282 7.73 16.57 4.80
C CYS A 282 8.03 15.84 6.13
N THR A 283 7.69 16.46 7.26
CA THR A 283 7.89 15.86 8.59
C THR A 283 7.07 14.58 8.75
N ARG A 284 5.78 14.62 8.38
CA ARG A 284 4.91 13.43 8.41
C ARG A 284 5.39 12.33 7.47
N GLY A 285 5.81 12.70 6.26
CA GLY A 285 6.38 11.77 5.28
C GLY A 285 7.65 11.07 5.77
N LEU A 286 8.57 11.80 6.40
CA LEU A 286 9.78 11.22 7.01
C LEU A 286 9.44 10.25 8.14
N ALA A 287 8.53 10.62 9.02
CA ALA A 287 8.06 9.72 10.09
C ALA A 287 7.42 8.43 9.50
N ASP A 288 6.67 8.54 8.41
CA ASP A 288 6.14 7.37 7.70
C ASP A 288 7.23 6.49 7.11
N LEU A 289 8.21 7.06 6.42
CA LEU A 289 9.35 6.34 5.86
C LEU A 289 10.22 5.67 6.93
N ALA A 290 10.34 6.28 8.11
CA ALA A 290 11.02 5.69 9.24
C ALA A 290 10.33 4.40 9.71
N SER A 291 8.99 4.35 9.62
CA SER A 291 8.17 3.16 9.95
C SER A 291 8.03 2.16 8.78
N LEU A 292 8.26 2.59 7.53
CA LEU A 292 8.06 1.81 6.31
C LEU A 292 9.39 1.34 5.70
N GLN A 293 10.12 0.50 6.41
CA GLN A 293 11.26 -0.21 5.80
C GLN A 293 11.15 -1.70 6.11
N VAL A 294 11.83 -2.50 5.31
CA VAL A 294 11.93 -3.96 5.49
C VAL A 294 13.40 -4.35 5.50
N PRO A 295 13.77 -5.43 6.22
CA PRO A 295 15.10 -5.98 6.13
C PRO A 295 15.38 -6.47 4.71
N ALA A 296 16.60 -6.28 4.25
CA ALA A 296 17.13 -6.84 3.01
C ALA A 296 18.61 -7.18 3.20
N GLU A 297 19.19 -7.93 2.28
CA GLU A 297 20.61 -8.27 2.27
C GLU A 297 21.29 -7.64 1.05
N GLY A 298 22.52 -7.15 1.22
CA GLY A 298 23.34 -6.72 0.10
C GLY A 298 24.16 -7.87 -0.50
N PRO A 299 24.93 -7.61 -1.58
CA PRO A 299 25.65 -8.65 -2.32
C PRO A 299 26.70 -9.40 -1.49
N ASP A 300 27.21 -8.77 -0.43
CA ASP A 300 28.21 -9.36 0.48
C ASP A 300 27.56 -9.91 1.77
N GLY A 301 26.22 -10.02 1.81
CA GLY A 301 25.46 -10.47 2.97
C GLY A 301 25.29 -9.43 4.06
N GLU A 302 25.59 -8.15 3.78
CA GLU A 302 25.37 -7.08 4.74
C GLU A 302 23.87 -6.86 5.01
N ALA A 303 23.49 -6.67 6.27
CA ALA A 303 22.11 -6.38 6.65
C ALA A 303 21.74 -4.92 6.31
N LEU A 304 20.68 -4.76 5.53
CA LEU A 304 20.19 -3.48 5.03
C LEU A 304 18.74 -3.27 5.47
N ARG A 305 18.31 -2.00 5.50
CA ARG A 305 16.91 -1.62 5.63
C ARG A 305 16.53 -0.74 4.47
N VAL A 306 15.50 -1.15 3.74
CA VAL A 306 15.10 -0.51 2.48
C VAL A 306 13.63 -0.13 2.54
N PRO A 307 13.20 0.97 1.88
CA PRO A 307 11.81 1.36 1.87
C PRO A 307 10.90 0.21 1.45
N ALA A 308 9.88 -0.07 2.25
CA ALA A 308 8.83 -1.02 1.92
C ALA A 308 7.71 -0.29 1.17
N ALA A 309 7.10 -0.91 0.16
CA ALA A 309 6.16 -0.18 -0.70
C ALA A 309 4.94 0.36 0.05
N GLY A 310 4.27 -0.44 0.89
CA GLY A 310 3.17 0.10 1.68
C GLY A 310 2.41 -0.91 2.50
N VAL A 311 1.78 -0.43 3.58
CA VAL A 311 0.98 -1.25 4.50
C VAL A 311 -0.51 -1.10 4.25
N PRO A 312 -1.30 -2.18 4.40
CA PRO A 312 -0.88 -3.53 4.81
C PRO A 312 -0.47 -4.45 3.64
N TRP A 313 -0.70 -4.05 2.39
CA TRP A 313 -0.74 -4.98 1.25
C TRP A 313 0.61 -5.30 0.59
N PHE A 314 1.61 -4.43 0.79
CA PHE A 314 2.90 -4.44 0.09
C PHE A 314 4.06 -4.15 1.06
N LEU A 315 4.00 -4.68 2.29
CA LEU A 315 5.12 -4.63 3.23
C LEU A 315 6.21 -5.63 2.78
N ALA A 316 6.90 -5.27 1.71
CA ALA A 316 7.89 -6.07 1.00
C ALA A 316 8.83 -5.15 0.22
N LEU A 317 9.97 -5.70 -0.22
CA LEU A 317 10.85 -5.00 -1.16
C LEU A 317 10.21 -5.05 -2.56
N LEU A 318 9.62 -3.92 -2.98
CA LEU A 318 9.25 -3.69 -4.36
C LEU A 318 10.30 -2.77 -4.99
N GLY A 319 10.99 -3.25 -6.02
CA GLY A 319 12.14 -2.55 -6.60
C GLY A 319 11.78 -1.17 -7.10
N ARG A 320 10.72 -1.04 -7.90
CA ARG A 320 10.25 0.24 -8.44
C ARG A 320 9.94 1.25 -7.33
N ASP A 321 9.19 0.83 -6.31
CA ASP A 321 8.74 1.68 -5.21
C ASP A 321 9.94 2.13 -4.37
N ALA A 322 10.84 1.22 -4.00
CA ALA A 322 12.06 1.53 -3.25
C ALA A 322 12.98 2.49 -4.02
N LEU A 323 13.11 2.32 -5.35
CA LEU A 323 13.91 3.18 -6.21
C LEU A 323 13.32 4.59 -6.29
N LEU A 324 12.03 4.75 -6.55
CA LEU A 324 11.37 6.06 -6.63
C LEU A 324 11.34 6.76 -5.28
N THR A 325 11.03 6.06 -4.19
CA THR A 325 11.12 6.59 -2.83
C THR A 325 12.53 7.08 -2.52
N SER A 326 13.55 6.29 -2.85
CA SER A 326 14.94 6.68 -2.63
C SER A 326 15.36 7.87 -3.49
N LEU A 327 14.89 7.98 -4.73
CA LEU A 327 15.13 9.14 -5.59
C LEU A 327 14.52 10.43 -5.02
N PHE A 328 13.26 10.38 -4.56
CA PHE A 328 12.60 11.55 -3.95
C PHE A 328 13.26 11.99 -2.65
N ALA A 329 13.71 11.04 -1.85
CA ALA A 329 14.35 11.32 -0.57
C ALA A 329 15.85 11.65 -0.72
N LEU A 330 16.47 11.39 -1.88
CA LEU A 330 17.92 11.41 -2.08
C LEU A 330 18.62 12.70 -1.59
N PRO A 331 18.11 13.92 -1.84
CA PRO A 331 18.77 15.14 -1.37
C PRO A 331 18.83 15.27 0.16
N TYR A 332 17.96 14.55 0.87
CA TYR A 332 17.72 14.73 2.31
C TYR A 332 18.11 13.49 3.12
N ARG A 333 17.91 12.30 2.55
CA ARG A 333 18.14 10.98 3.18
C ARG A 333 18.84 10.03 2.20
N PRO A 334 20.09 10.33 1.80
CA PRO A 334 20.83 9.49 0.86
C PRO A 334 21.07 8.07 1.37
N GLY A 335 20.96 7.82 2.68
CA GLY A 335 21.04 6.48 3.28
C GLY A 335 20.01 5.49 2.71
N LEU A 336 18.81 5.96 2.31
CA LEU A 336 17.81 5.08 1.68
C LEU A 336 18.30 4.54 0.33
N ALA A 337 18.92 5.40 -0.47
CA ALA A 337 19.52 5.01 -1.74
C ALA A 337 20.74 4.09 -1.53
N ALA A 338 21.59 4.42 -0.56
CA ALA A 338 22.78 3.64 -0.20
C ALA A 338 22.43 2.21 0.25
N ALA A 339 21.23 2.00 0.82
CA ALA A 339 20.72 0.68 1.16
C ALA A 339 19.97 0.00 -0.01
N THR A 340 19.14 0.75 -0.74
CA THR A 340 18.31 0.21 -1.82
C THR A 340 19.14 -0.34 -2.98
N LEU A 341 20.21 0.36 -3.37
CA LEU A 341 21.09 -0.05 -4.47
C LEU A 341 21.73 -1.45 -4.22
N PRO A 342 22.49 -1.68 -3.14
CA PRO A 342 23.04 -3.02 -2.88
C PRO A 342 21.96 -4.07 -2.64
N ALA A 343 20.85 -3.75 -1.96
CA ALA A 343 19.76 -4.70 -1.76
C ALA A 343 19.17 -5.23 -3.09
N LEU A 344 18.96 -4.34 -4.07
CA LEU A 344 18.47 -4.73 -5.39
C LEU A 344 19.53 -5.43 -6.24
N ALA A 345 20.80 -5.08 -6.08
CA ALA A 345 21.91 -5.78 -6.71
C ALA A 345 22.02 -7.24 -6.23
N ALA A 346 21.80 -7.49 -4.94
CA ALA A 346 21.85 -8.83 -4.34
C ALA A 346 20.79 -9.79 -4.90
N VAL A 347 19.64 -9.24 -5.30
CA VAL A 347 18.51 -10.01 -5.88
C VAL A 347 18.38 -9.80 -7.40
N GLN A 348 19.37 -9.19 -8.05
CA GLN A 348 19.39 -9.05 -9.51
C GLN A 348 19.39 -10.43 -10.17
N ALA A 349 18.62 -10.59 -11.24
CA ALA A 349 18.54 -11.87 -11.94
C ALA A 349 19.90 -12.22 -12.59
N THR A 350 20.45 -13.38 -12.25
CA THR A 350 21.71 -13.90 -12.82
C THR A 350 21.48 -14.97 -13.89
N ALA A 351 20.29 -15.57 -13.94
CA ALA A 351 19.88 -16.56 -14.92
C ALA A 351 18.36 -16.54 -15.13
N ASP A 352 17.90 -17.00 -16.31
CA ASP A 352 16.46 -17.08 -16.66
C ASP A 352 15.64 -18.00 -15.74
N ARG A 353 16.30 -18.87 -14.95
CA ARG A 353 15.63 -19.84 -14.06
C ARG A 353 15.52 -19.40 -12.60
N GLY A 354 15.97 -18.19 -12.26
CA GLY A 354 16.06 -17.71 -10.86
C GLY A 354 14.77 -17.15 -10.25
N GLY A 355 13.68 -17.06 -11.02
CA GLY A 355 12.39 -16.50 -10.59
C GLY A 355 11.42 -16.31 -11.77
N ALA A 356 10.17 -15.96 -11.48
CA ALA A 356 9.18 -15.71 -12.53
C ALA A 356 9.52 -14.42 -13.31
N ALA A 357 9.42 -14.49 -14.65
CA ALA A 357 9.85 -13.45 -15.60
C ALA A 357 11.33 -13.01 -15.49
N ALA A 358 12.21 -13.84 -14.88
CA ALA A 358 13.63 -13.54 -14.73
C ALA A 358 14.36 -13.52 -16.08
N GLN A 359 15.25 -12.55 -16.25
CA GLN A 359 16.18 -12.44 -17.38
C GLN A 359 17.51 -11.90 -16.84
N PRO A 360 18.67 -12.40 -17.28
CA PRO A 360 19.98 -11.93 -16.83
C PRO A 360 20.08 -10.41 -16.83
N GLY A 361 20.53 -9.85 -15.70
CA GLY A 361 20.70 -8.41 -15.49
C GLY A 361 19.44 -7.65 -15.06
N LYS A 362 18.26 -8.26 -15.12
CA LYS A 362 17.00 -7.61 -14.76
C LYS A 362 16.90 -7.38 -13.25
N ILE A 363 16.44 -6.20 -12.85
CA ILE A 363 16.15 -5.87 -11.44
C ILE A 363 14.75 -6.35 -11.08
N VAL A 364 14.61 -6.87 -9.86
CA VAL A 364 13.37 -7.48 -9.37
C VAL A 364 12.24 -6.46 -9.30
N HIS A 365 11.02 -6.89 -9.63
CA HIS A 365 9.84 -6.12 -9.31
C HIS A 365 9.53 -6.23 -7.82
N GLU A 366 9.45 -7.45 -7.30
CA GLU A 366 9.01 -7.71 -5.93
C GLU A 366 9.66 -8.98 -5.35
N VAL A 367 10.04 -8.90 -4.07
CA VAL A 367 10.55 -10.03 -3.26
C VAL A 367 9.64 -10.22 -2.05
N ARG A 368 9.06 -11.42 -1.91
CA ARG A 368 8.21 -11.78 -0.76
C ARG A 368 8.69 -13.07 -0.10
N HIS A 369 8.56 -13.09 1.22
CA HIS A 369 8.93 -14.23 2.06
C HIS A 369 7.72 -14.95 2.67
N GLY A 370 6.50 -14.69 2.17
CA GLY A 370 5.27 -15.31 2.67
C GLY A 370 5.13 -16.79 2.33
N GLU A 371 4.25 -17.50 3.04
CA GLU A 371 4.04 -18.94 2.90
C GLU A 371 3.71 -19.34 1.45
N LEU A 372 2.82 -18.59 0.80
CA LEU A 372 2.42 -18.91 -0.57
C LEU A 372 3.56 -18.70 -1.56
N ALA A 373 4.45 -17.74 -1.29
CA ALA A 373 5.65 -17.51 -2.11
C ALA A 373 6.70 -18.60 -1.87
N HIS A 374 6.87 -19.04 -0.62
CA HIS A 374 7.78 -20.15 -0.25
C HIS A 374 7.45 -21.45 -0.99
N PHE A 375 6.16 -21.80 -1.08
CA PHE A 375 5.70 -22.98 -1.83
C PHE A 375 5.46 -22.74 -3.33
N GLY A 376 5.80 -21.56 -3.86
CA GLY A 376 5.63 -21.24 -5.29
C GLY A 376 4.17 -21.19 -5.77
N GLN A 377 3.20 -21.07 -4.87
CA GLN A 377 1.78 -20.91 -5.21
C GLN A 377 1.47 -19.52 -5.77
N VAL A 378 2.34 -18.55 -5.48
CA VAL A 378 2.36 -17.23 -6.11
C VAL A 378 3.77 -16.95 -6.62
N PRO A 379 3.93 -16.17 -7.71
CA PRO A 379 5.23 -15.95 -8.36
C PRO A 379 6.17 -15.02 -7.57
N TYR A 380 5.69 -14.44 -6.48
CA TYR A 380 6.29 -13.28 -5.81
C TYR A 380 7.45 -13.59 -4.85
N GLY A 381 7.96 -14.83 -4.81
CA GLY A 381 9.20 -15.13 -4.08
C GLY A 381 10.36 -14.26 -4.59
N ARG A 382 10.59 -14.30 -5.90
CA ARG A 382 11.35 -13.32 -6.67
C ARG A 382 10.66 -13.13 -8.02
N TYR A 383 9.91 -12.05 -8.16
CA TYR A 383 9.16 -11.75 -9.37
C TYR A 383 9.81 -10.59 -10.13
N TYR A 384 10.13 -10.82 -11.39
CA TYR A 384 10.86 -9.87 -12.25
C TYR A 384 9.96 -9.24 -13.32
N GLY A 385 8.64 -9.27 -13.16
CA GLY A 385 7.70 -8.64 -14.11
C GLY A 385 7.65 -7.12 -14.02
N SER A 386 8.80 -6.46 -14.20
CA SER A 386 8.96 -5.01 -14.27
C SER A 386 9.85 -4.63 -15.45
N VAL A 387 9.42 -3.67 -16.26
CA VAL A 387 10.22 -3.08 -17.34
C VAL A 387 10.99 -1.83 -16.88
N ASP A 388 10.54 -1.23 -15.77
CA ASP A 388 10.99 0.08 -15.28
C ASP A 388 12.00 0.01 -14.13
N ALA A 389 12.03 -1.05 -13.32
CA ALA A 389 12.95 -1.17 -12.18
C ALA A 389 14.41 -1.19 -12.63
N THR A 390 14.74 -1.88 -13.74
CA THR A 390 16.11 -1.97 -14.25
C THR A 390 16.68 -0.61 -14.68
N PRO A 391 16.01 0.19 -15.52
CA PRO A 391 16.50 1.54 -15.81
C PRO A 391 16.47 2.45 -14.57
N LEU A 392 15.45 2.36 -13.70
CA LEU A 392 15.40 3.17 -12.48
C LEU A 392 16.55 2.87 -11.51
N PHE A 393 17.05 1.63 -11.45
CA PHE A 393 18.23 1.25 -10.67
C PHE A 393 19.47 2.03 -11.12
N LEU A 394 19.67 2.14 -12.44
CA LEU A 394 20.77 2.88 -13.04
C LEU A 394 20.61 4.40 -12.86
N VAL A 395 19.36 4.89 -12.96
CA VAL A 395 19.05 6.29 -12.65
C VAL A 395 19.40 6.63 -11.21
N LEU A 396 18.99 5.81 -10.25
CA LEU A 396 19.31 6.02 -8.84
C LEU A 396 20.82 5.92 -8.58
N LEU A 397 21.53 4.97 -9.17
CA LEU A 397 22.98 4.84 -9.00
C LEU A 397 23.71 6.11 -9.47
N GLY A 398 23.35 6.61 -10.65
CA GLY A 398 23.92 7.84 -11.19
C GLY A 398 23.57 9.07 -10.37
N ALA A 399 22.29 9.23 -10.01
CA ALA A 399 21.82 10.34 -9.17
C ALA A 399 22.47 10.33 -7.78
N TYR A 400 22.61 9.15 -7.16
CA TYR A 400 23.27 8.98 -5.87
C TYR A 400 24.73 9.41 -5.93
N THR A 401 25.46 8.94 -6.95
CA THR A 401 26.88 9.27 -7.14
C THR A 401 27.08 10.77 -7.35
N GLU A 402 26.20 11.39 -8.16
CA GLU A 402 26.20 12.84 -8.41
C GLU A 402 25.90 13.64 -7.13
N GLN A 403 24.86 13.26 -6.39
CA GLN A 403 24.42 13.98 -5.19
C GLN A 403 25.41 13.87 -4.03
N THR A 404 26.01 12.69 -3.82
CA THR A 404 26.81 12.40 -2.63
C THR A 404 28.32 12.49 -2.87
N GLY A 405 28.76 12.38 -4.12
CA GLY A 405 30.17 12.21 -4.45
C GLY A 405 30.75 10.85 -4.05
N ASP A 406 29.94 9.91 -3.55
CA ASP A 406 30.41 8.56 -3.18
C ASP A 406 30.68 7.72 -4.43
N LEU A 407 31.95 7.71 -4.83
CA LEU A 407 32.44 6.91 -5.95
C LEU A 407 32.65 5.43 -5.58
N ALA A 408 32.70 5.09 -4.28
CA ALA A 408 32.98 3.72 -3.85
C ALA A 408 31.80 2.80 -4.16
N LEU A 409 30.57 3.23 -3.87
CA LEU A 409 29.37 2.45 -4.20
C LEU A 409 29.22 2.26 -5.72
N ALA A 410 29.49 3.30 -6.51
CA ALA A 410 29.45 3.23 -7.97
C ALA A 410 30.47 2.25 -8.57
N ARG A 411 31.68 2.17 -7.98
CA ARG A 411 32.68 1.17 -8.37
C ARG A 411 32.27 -0.24 -7.95
N ARG A 412 31.78 -0.40 -6.71
CA ARG A 412 31.33 -1.69 -6.17
C ARG A 412 30.22 -2.29 -7.02
N LEU A 413 29.25 -1.48 -7.44
CA LEU A 413 28.08 -1.93 -8.19
C LEU A 413 28.28 -1.90 -9.72
N GLU A 414 29.48 -1.63 -10.22
CA GLU A 414 29.78 -1.63 -11.65
C GLU A 414 29.34 -2.93 -12.36
N PRO A 415 29.62 -4.14 -11.85
CA PRO A 415 29.19 -5.37 -12.53
C PRO A 415 27.67 -5.48 -12.65
N HIS A 416 26.94 -5.05 -11.61
CA HIS A 416 25.49 -5.05 -11.58
C HIS A 416 24.89 -4.01 -12.53
N ALA A 417 25.49 -2.82 -12.58
CA ALA A 417 25.09 -1.76 -13.49
C ALA A 417 25.30 -2.17 -14.95
N ARG A 418 26.44 -2.78 -15.28
CA ARG A 418 26.71 -3.30 -16.63
C ARG A 418 25.73 -4.42 -16.99
N ALA A 419 25.43 -5.34 -16.07
CA ALA A 419 24.42 -6.38 -16.31
C ALA A 419 23.01 -5.79 -16.55
N ALA A 420 22.61 -4.78 -15.78
CA ALA A 420 21.34 -4.06 -15.99
C ALA A 420 21.29 -3.37 -17.37
N LEU A 421 22.40 -2.79 -17.82
CA LEU A 421 22.51 -2.16 -19.12
C LEU A 421 22.51 -3.17 -20.27
N THR A 422 23.21 -4.30 -20.12
CA THR A 422 23.13 -5.45 -21.04
C THR A 422 21.69 -5.95 -21.14
N TRP A 423 20.97 -6.08 -20.03
CA TRP A 423 19.55 -6.41 -20.07
C TRP A 423 18.77 -5.41 -20.91
N MET A 424 18.93 -4.10 -20.67
CA MET A 424 18.21 -3.07 -21.43
C MET A 424 18.48 -3.14 -22.94
N LEU A 425 19.75 -3.35 -23.33
CA LEU A 425 20.19 -3.44 -24.71
C LEU A 425 19.68 -4.71 -25.40
N ASP A 426 19.77 -5.86 -24.74
CA ASP A 426 19.51 -7.15 -25.35
C ASP A 426 18.08 -7.63 -25.08
N HIS A 427 17.81 -8.08 -23.85
CA HIS A 427 16.53 -8.69 -23.46
C HIS A 427 15.38 -7.69 -23.40
N GLY A 428 15.65 -6.46 -22.95
CA GLY A 428 14.69 -5.36 -22.85
C GLY A 428 14.30 -4.82 -24.22
N GLY A 429 15.17 -4.96 -25.22
CA GLY A 429 14.84 -4.69 -26.62
C GLY A 429 15.39 -3.39 -27.20
N LEU A 430 16.20 -2.60 -26.49
CA LEU A 430 16.72 -1.33 -27.05
C LEU A 430 17.51 -1.54 -28.34
N THR A 431 18.30 -2.61 -28.45
CA THR A 431 19.08 -2.90 -29.67
C THR A 431 18.22 -3.52 -30.77
N SER A 432 17.39 -4.51 -30.43
CA SER A 432 16.64 -5.29 -31.42
C SER A 432 15.33 -4.63 -31.89
N ARG A 433 14.73 -3.78 -31.05
CA ARG A 433 13.42 -3.14 -31.27
C ARG A 433 13.46 -1.62 -31.18
N GLY A 434 14.57 -1.03 -30.73
CA GLY A 434 14.72 0.41 -30.53
C GLY A 434 14.16 0.94 -29.21
N TYR A 435 13.38 0.14 -28.48
CA TYR A 435 12.69 0.51 -27.24
C TYR A 435 12.70 -0.63 -26.22
N LEU A 436 12.47 -0.28 -24.94
CA LEU A 436 12.15 -1.26 -23.92
C LEU A 436 10.72 -1.77 -24.11
N VAL A 437 10.58 -3.09 -24.18
CA VAL A 437 9.31 -3.78 -24.44
C VAL A 437 9.04 -4.82 -23.35
N TYR A 438 7.78 -4.95 -22.96
CA TYR A 438 7.33 -6.02 -22.07
C TYR A 438 6.14 -6.78 -22.66
N ARG A 439 5.81 -7.91 -22.04
CA ARG A 439 4.62 -8.71 -22.32
C ARG A 439 3.90 -9.01 -21.01
N ALA A 440 2.59 -9.21 -21.08
CA ALA A 440 1.86 -9.78 -19.94
C ALA A 440 2.47 -11.15 -19.58
N ASP A 441 2.62 -11.41 -18.28
CA ASP A 441 3.12 -12.70 -17.78
C ASP A 441 1.95 -13.58 -17.32
N GLU A 442 2.00 -14.88 -17.61
CA GLU A 442 0.95 -15.81 -17.22
C GLU A 442 0.98 -16.00 -15.70
N GLY A 443 -0.13 -15.69 -15.01
CA GLY A 443 -0.18 -15.69 -13.54
C GLY A 443 0.56 -14.52 -12.87
N GLY A 444 1.16 -13.63 -13.65
CA GLY A 444 1.83 -12.40 -13.20
C GLY A 444 1.03 -11.14 -13.50
N LEU A 445 1.75 -10.06 -13.83
CA LEU A 445 1.15 -8.76 -14.15
C LEU A 445 0.82 -8.64 -15.63
N ALA A 446 -0.32 -8.02 -15.90
CA ALA A 446 -0.72 -7.62 -17.25
C ALA A 446 0.17 -6.49 -17.80
N ASN A 447 0.52 -5.53 -16.93
CA ASN A 447 1.38 -4.40 -17.26
C ASN A 447 2.62 -4.43 -16.35
N GLN A 448 3.82 -4.37 -16.94
CA GLN A 448 5.08 -4.43 -16.18
C GLN A 448 5.66 -3.03 -15.89
N ASN A 449 4.89 -1.96 -16.08
CA ASN A 449 5.30 -0.58 -15.78
C ASN A 449 4.56 -0.06 -14.54
N TRP A 450 4.82 1.18 -14.13
CA TRP A 450 4.22 1.81 -12.95
C TRP A 450 2.68 1.77 -12.92
N LYS A 451 2.03 1.81 -14.08
CA LYS A 451 0.60 1.55 -14.27
C LYS A 451 0.33 0.05 -14.44
N ASP A 452 0.59 -0.71 -13.37
CA ASP A 452 0.57 -2.18 -13.39
C ASP A 452 -0.84 -2.82 -13.39
N SER A 453 -1.91 -2.04 -13.17
CA SER A 453 -3.27 -2.60 -13.17
C SER A 453 -3.70 -3.06 -14.57
N PRO A 454 -4.52 -4.13 -14.68
CA PRO A 454 -5.11 -4.54 -15.94
C PRO A 454 -5.85 -3.39 -16.63
N GLY A 455 -5.60 -3.20 -17.92
CA GLY A 455 -6.25 -2.17 -18.74
C GLY A 455 -5.78 -0.73 -18.51
N ALA A 456 -4.74 -0.51 -17.71
CA ALA A 456 -4.20 0.85 -17.50
C ALA A 456 -3.52 1.45 -18.73
N ILE A 457 -2.87 0.60 -19.54
CA ILE A 457 -2.39 0.97 -20.86
C ILE A 457 -3.53 0.68 -21.85
N CYS A 458 -4.08 1.75 -22.41
CA CYS A 458 -5.23 1.70 -23.31
C CYS A 458 -5.26 2.89 -24.27
N SER A 459 -6.14 2.81 -25.29
CA SER A 459 -6.49 3.95 -26.15
C SER A 459 -7.45 4.88 -25.43
N ALA A 460 -7.76 6.04 -26.01
CA ALA A 460 -8.76 6.97 -25.49
C ALA A 460 -10.15 6.31 -25.35
N ASP A 461 -10.45 5.32 -26.21
CA ASP A 461 -11.68 4.52 -26.18
C ASP A 461 -11.64 3.36 -25.16
N GLY A 462 -10.48 3.07 -24.57
CA GLY A 462 -10.29 2.01 -23.59
C GLY A 462 -9.86 0.66 -24.18
N GLU A 463 -9.53 0.61 -25.49
CA GLU A 463 -8.98 -0.59 -26.12
C GLU A 463 -7.58 -0.88 -25.58
N ARG A 464 -7.28 -2.15 -25.33
CA ARG A 464 -6.01 -2.59 -24.71
C ARG A 464 -5.04 -3.08 -25.78
N PRO A 465 -3.72 -2.88 -25.60
CA PRO A 465 -2.73 -3.46 -26.50
C PRO A 465 -2.77 -4.98 -26.47
N SER A 466 -2.64 -5.56 -27.67
CA SER A 466 -2.42 -6.98 -27.84
C SER A 466 -0.93 -7.25 -28.07
N GLY A 467 -0.38 -8.28 -27.42
CA GLY A 467 1.03 -8.66 -27.59
C GLY A 467 2.02 -7.77 -26.82
N PRO A 468 3.23 -7.53 -27.37
CA PRO A 468 4.26 -6.72 -26.71
C PRO A 468 3.84 -5.26 -26.58
N VAL A 469 4.17 -4.64 -25.45
CA VAL A 469 3.83 -3.25 -25.15
C VAL A 469 5.09 -2.44 -24.93
N THR A 470 5.13 -1.26 -25.56
CA THR A 470 6.17 -0.26 -25.41
C THR A 470 5.60 0.95 -24.67
N ALA A 471 5.63 0.95 -23.33
CA ALA A 471 5.09 2.06 -22.53
C ALA A 471 6.01 3.28 -22.58
N ALA A 472 5.43 4.48 -22.70
CA ALA A 472 6.18 5.73 -22.85
C ALA A 472 7.09 6.03 -21.66
N ALA A 473 6.57 5.96 -20.43
CA ALA A 473 7.31 6.28 -19.21
C ALA A 473 8.61 5.45 -19.06
N ALA A 474 8.58 4.17 -19.44
CA ALA A 474 9.74 3.29 -19.38
C ALA A 474 10.88 3.74 -20.33
N GLN A 475 10.55 4.39 -21.45
CA GLN A 475 11.54 4.91 -22.38
C GLN A 475 12.23 6.16 -21.83
N GLY A 476 11.49 7.00 -21.10
CA GLY A 476 12.07 8.11 -20.34
C GLY A 476 13.10 7.62 -19.32
N TYR A 477 12.75 6.59 -18.55
CA TYR A 477 13.70 5.98 -17.61
C TYR A 477 14.92 5.38 -18.30
N ALA A 478 14.72 4.71 -19.45
CA ALA A 478 15.83 4.16 -20.22
C ALA A 478 16.79 5.24 -20.71
N TYR A 479 16.26 6.37 -21.18
CA TYR A 479 17.07 7.51 -21.61
C TYR A 479 17.89 8.10 -20.47
N ASP A 480 17.29 8.36 -19.31
CA ASP A 480 18.03 8.91 -18.16
C ASP A 480 19.07 7.89 -17.64
N ALA A 481 18.72 6.60 -17.60
CA ALA A 481 19.64 5.52 -17.26
C ALA A 481 20.87 5.48 -18.18
N LEU A 482 20.67 5.56 -19.50
CA LEU A 482 21.77 5.59 -20.47
C LEU A 482 22.68 6.81 -20.26
N ARG A 483 22.10 8.00 -20.04
CA ARG A 483 22.87 9.23 -19.83
C ARG A 483 23.68 9.20 -18.54
N ARG A 484 23.05 8.86 -17.44
CA ARG A 484 23.70 8.79 -16.12
C ARG A 484 24.77 7.71 -16.10
N THR A 485 24.51 6.56 -16.72
CA THR A 485 25.49 5.48 -16.79
C THR A 485 26.65 5.83 -17.72
N ALA A 486 26.42 6.58 -18.81
CA ALA A 486 27.50 7.13 -19.63
C ALA A 486 28.43 8.05 -18.83
N GLN A 487 27.86 8.87 -17.94
CA GLN A 487 28.64 9.72 -17.03
C GLN A 487 29.49 8.85 -16.08
N LEU A 488 28.89 7.84 -15.43
CA LEU A 488 29.61 6.92 -14.54
C LEU A 488 30.74 6.17 -15.27
N ALA A 489 30.46 5.67 -16.48
CA ALA A 489 31.47 4.99 -17.31
C ALA A 489 32.67 5.89 -17.60
N ARG A 490 32.42 7.16 -17.90
CA ARG A 490 33.45 8.16 -18.19
C ARG A 490 34.27 8.54 -16.94
N THR A 491 33.59 8.83 -15.83
CA THR A 491 34.22 9.50 -14.68
C THR A 491 34.63 8.56 -13.55
N VAL A 492 34.00 7.38 -13.45
CA VAL A 492 34.20 6.45 -12.33
C VAL A 492 34.85 5.14 -12.80
N TRP A 493 34.37 4.57 -13.90
CA TRP A 493 34.84 3.27 -14.42
C TRP A 493 35.95 3.40 -15.46
N ALA A 494 36.27 4.62 -15.89
CA ALA A 494 37.30 4.93 -16.88
C ALA A 494 37.16 4.18 -18.23
N ASP A 495 35.91 4.02 -18.69
CA ASP A 495 35.53 3.31 -19.92
C ASP A 495 34.90 4.28 -20.92
N GLU A 496 35.74 5.08 -21.57
CA GLU A 496 35.34 6.09 -22.54
C GLU A 496 34.60 5.52 -23.77
N PRO A 497 35.04 4.38 -24.39
CA PRO A 497 34.30 3.80 -25.52
C PRO A 497 32.87 3.39 -25.14
N TYR A 498 32.69 2.81 -23.95
CA TYR A 498 31.36 2.45 -23.46
C TYR A 498 30.52 3.69 -23.17
N ALA A 499 31.09 4.71 -22.52
CA ALA A 499 30.41 5.99 -22.31
C ALA A 499 29.92 6.62 -23.62
N ALA A 500 30.74 6.60 -24.67
CA ALA A 500 30.38 7.10 -25.98
C ALA A 500 29.26 6.28 -26.66
N GLN A 501 29.26 4.96 -26.50
CA GLN A 501 28.18 4.08 -26.97
C GLN A 501 26.86 4.42 -26.30
N LEU A 502 26.85 4.55 -24.97
CA LEU A 502 25.64 4.86 -24.20
C LEU A 502 25.10 6.27 -24.52
N THR A 503 26.00 7.23 -24.73
CA THR A 503 25.62 8.59 -25.16
C THR A 503 24.92 8.57 -26.52
N ARG A 504 25.43 7.79 -27.49
CA ARG A 504 24.77 7.61 -28.79
C ARG A 504 23.42 6.91 -28.64
N ALA A 505 23.36 5.82 -27.88
CA ALA A 505 22.10 5.11 -27.65
C ALA A 505 21.02 6.00 -27.02
N ALA A 506 21.39 6.89 -26.10
CA ALA A 506 20.47 7.87 -25.52
C ALA A 506 19.97 8.89 -26.55
N ALA A 507 20.87 9.42 -27.39
CA ALA A 507 20.50 10.35 -28.46
C ALA A 507 19.56 9.68 -29.48
N ASP A 508 19.90 8.48 -29.94
CA ASP A 508 19.07 7.74 -30.89
C ASP A 508 17.70 7.39 -30.29
N LEU A 509 17.63 7.03 -29.00
CA LEU A 509 16.36 6.77 -28.32
C LEU A 509 15.49 8.02 -28.27
N ARG A 510 16.06 9.19 -27.97
CA ARG A 510 15.34 10.47 -27.98
C ARG A 510 14.76 10.79 -29.35
N ASP A 511 15.58 10.70 -30.39
CA ASP A 511 15.17 11.04 -31.75
C ASP A 511 14.09 10.07 -32.27
N ARG A 512 14.22 8.77 -31.96
CA ARG A 512 13.18 7.78 -32.28
C ARG A 512 11.89 8.04 -31.51
N PHE A 513 11.98 8.32 -30.21
CA PHE A 513 10.81 8.56 -29.37
C PHE A 513 9.99 9.74 -29.90
N GLN A 514 10.64 10.85 -30.22
CA GLN A 514 9.97 12.02 -30.78
C GLN A 514 9.22 11.68 -32.09
N ARG A 515 9.82 10.86 -32.96
CA ARG A 515 9.19 10.44 -34.22
C ARG A 515 8.00 9.50 -34.01
N ASP A 516 8.13 8.51 -33.13
CA ASP A 516 7.17 7.39 -33.06
C ASP A 516 6.07 7.62 -32.02
N PHE A 517 6.32 8.38 -30.95
CA PHE A 517 5.35 8.62 -29.88
C PHE A 517 4.61 9.96 -29.99
N TRP A 518 5.13 10.95 -30.73
CA TRP A 518 4.50 12.26 -30.79
C TRP A 518 3.20 12.22 -31.62
N MET A 519 2.08 12.64 -31.02
CA MET A 519 0.79 12.71 -31.70
C MET A 519 0.51 14.15 -32.13
N GLU A 520 0.80 14.49 -33.39
CA GLU A 520 0.71 15.87 -33.90
C GLU A 520 -0.67 16.51 -33.70
N ARG A 521 -1.75 15.74 -33.86
CA ARG A 521 -3.13 16.24 -33.70
C ARG A 521 -3.42 16.65 -32.26
N SER A 522 -2.83 15.98 -31.29
CA SER A 522 -3.04 16.22 -29.86
C SER A 522 -1.98 17.13 -29.26
N GLY A 523 -0.85 17.33 -29.96
CA GLY A 523 0.32 18.03 -29.41
C GLY A 523 0.83 17.37 -28.13
N PHE A 524 0.81 16.04 -28.08
CA PHE A 524 1.06 15.26 -26.86
C PHE A 524 1.65 13.88 -27.18
N PRO A 525 2.49 13.29 -26.31
CA PRO A 525 3.01 11.94 -26.52
C PRO A 525 1.93 10.87 -26.31
N ALA A 526 1.95 9.83 -27.13
CA ALA A 526 1.16 8.61 -26.96
C ALA A 526 1.53 7.91 -25.64
N LEU A 527 0.57 7.21 -25.04
CA LEU A 527 0.78 6.45 -23.80
C LEU A 527 1.69 5.23 -24.02
N ALA A 528 1.52 4.55 -25.15
CA ALA A 528 2.28 3.37 -25.51
C ALA A 528 2.26 3.11 -27.02
N LEU A 529 3.13 2.20 -27.47
CA LEU A 529 3.02 1.52 -28.77
C LEU A 529 2.76 0.03 -28.56
N ASP A 530 2.04 -0.61 -29.48
CA ASP A 530 1.97 -2.08 -29.57
C ASP A 530 3.16 -2.68 -30.36
N GLY A 531 3.12 -3.99 -30.59
CA GLY A 531 4.13 -4.72 -31.35
C GLY A 531 4.25 -4.35 -32.83
N GLU A 532 3.23 -3.71 -33.40
CA GLU A 532 3.19 -3.25 -34.80
C GLU A 532 3.51 -1.74 -34.91
N GLY A 533 3.71 -1.06 -33.78
CA GLY A 533 4.01 0.37 -33.72
C GLY A 533 2.78 1.27 -33.70
N HIS A 534 1.57 0.74 -33.50
CA HIS A 534 0.37 1.58 -33.37
C HIS A 534 0.39 2.36 -32.06
N GLN A 535 0.09 3.65 -32.14
CA GLN A 535 0.00 4.54 -30.99
C GLN A 535 -1.28 4.29 -30.19
N TYR A 536 -1.12 4.11 -28.88
CA TYR A 536 -2.21 4.13 -27.91
C TYR A 536 -2.39 5.57 -27.42
N ASP A 537 -3.47 6.19 -27.89
CA ASP A 537 -3.67 7.64 -27.93
C ASP A 537 -4.28 8.25 -26.66
N ALA A 538 -4.45 7.45 -25.59
CA ALA A 538 -4.97 7.98 -24.34
C ALA A 538 -4.04 9.07 -23.77
N LEU A 539 -4.61 10.24 -23.49
CA LEU A 539 -3.90 11.34 -22.85
C LEU A 539 -3.70 11.02 -21.37
N ALA A 540 -2.43 10.83 -20.98
CA ALA A 540 -2.05 10.23 -19.72
C ALA A 540 -0.95 11.01 -18.98
N SER A 541 -0.93 10.88 -17.64
CA SER A 541 0.08 11.51 -16.78
C SER A 541 1.50 10.97 -16.98
N ASP A 542 1.67 9.82 -17.66
CA ASP A 542 2.97 9.26 -18.06
C ASP A 542 3.87 10.27 -18.79
N ALA A 543 3.27 11.26 -19.45
CA ALA A 543 4.01 12.36 -20.07
C ALA A 543 4.84 13.17 -19.05
N GLY A 544 4.39 13.27 -17.80
CA GLY A 544 5.15 13.85 -16.69
C GLY A 544 6.43 13.10 -16.36
N HIS A 545 6.44 11.78 -16.53
CA HIS A 545 7.65 10.97 -16.38
C HIS A 545 8.66 11.24 -17.51
N LEU A 546 8.17 11.58 -18.70
CA LEU A 546 9.03 12.01 -19.81
C LEU A 546 9.67 13.38 -19.52
N LEU A 547 8.92 14.32 -18.93
CA LEU A 547 9.48 15.57 -18.42
C LEU A 547 10.53 15.31 -17.34
N TRP A 548 10.22 14.46 -16.36
CA TRP A 548 11.17 14.13 -15.30
C TRP A 548 12.43 13.43 -15.79
N SER A 549 12.36 12.64 -16.86
CA SER A 549 13.57 12.05 -17.47
C SER A 549 14.38 13.04 -18.32
N GLY A 550 13.77 14.14 -18.76
CA GLY A 550 14.36 15.07 -19.72
C GLY A 550 14.46 14.49 -21.14
N LEU A 551 13.61 13.51 -21.47
CA LEU A 551 13.58 12.87 -22.79
C LEU A 551 13.07 13.84 -23.87
N LEU A 552 12.07 14.67 -23.54
CA LEU A 552 11.46 15.59 -24.51
C LEU A 552 12.39 16.78 -24.77
N ASP A 553 12.46 17.25 -26.01
CA ASP A 553 13.11 18.54 -26.27
C ASP A 553 12.30 19.68 -25.63
N LYS A 554 12.95 20.83 -25.44
CA LYS A 554 12.45 21.91 -24.59
C LYS A 554 11.05 22.37 -24.97
N GLU A 555 10.81 22.63 -26.26
CA GLU A 555 9.54 23.12 -26.78
C GLU A 555 8.40 22.12 -26.55
N TYR A 556 8.66 20.83 -26.80
CA TYR A 556 7.69 19.76 -26.58
C TYR A 556 7.42 19.54 -25.09
N GLY A 557 8.44 19.61 -24.25
CA GLY A 557 8.28 19.47 -22.81
C GLY A 557 7.50 20.65 -22.19
N GLU A 558 7.72 21.88 -22.65
CA GLU A 558 6.91 23.02 -22.23
C GLU A 558 5.44 22.86 -22.64
N ALA A 559 5.17 22.41 -23.86
CA ALA A 559 3.81 22.16 -24.34
C ALA A 559 3.11 21.07 -23.52
N VAL A 560 3.80 19.95 -23.27
CA VAL A 560 3.30 18.85 -22.43
C VAL A 560 3.05 19.31 -20.99
N GLY A 561 3.98 20.06 -20.40
CA GLY A 561 3.85 20.56 -19.04
C GLY A 561 2.63 21.45 -18.85
N ARG A 562 2.41 22.42 -19.74
CA ARG A 562 1.19 23.25 -19.72
C ARG A 562 -0.07 22.42 -19.96
N ARG A 563 -0.01 21.42 -20.84
CA ARG A 563 -1.15 20.54 -21.13
C ARG A 563 -1.59 19.72 -19.92
N LEU A 564 -0.67 19.27 -19.08
CA LEU A 564 -0.96 18.53 -17.84
C LEU A 564 -1.68 19.38 -16.78
N LEU A 565 -1.63 20.71 -16.89
CA LEU A 565 -2.32 21.63 -15.98
C LEU A 565 -3.69 22.10 -16.50
N ALA A 566 -4.12 21.64 -17.67
CA ALA A 566 -5.48 21.88 -18.15
C ALA A 566 -6.52 21.15 -17.30
N GLU A 567 -7.75 21.66 -17.24
CA GLU A 567 -8.83 21.23 -16.32
C GLU A 567 -9.17 19.73 -16.38
N ASP A 568 -9.06 19.12 -17.56
CA ASP A 568 -9.33 17.69 -17.76
C ASP A 568 -8.25 16.81 -17.12
N PHE A 569 -6.99 17.25 -17.08
CA PHE A 569 -5.93 16.60 -16.30
C PHE A 569 -5.94 17.04 -14.84
N PHE A 570 -5.88 18.34 -14.58
CA PHE A 570 -5.70 18.89 -13.24
C PHE A 570 -7.04 19.03 -12.51
N SER A 571 -7.26 18.19 -11.52
CA SER A 571 -8.53 18.14 -10.77
C SER A 571 -8.67 19.24 -9.73
N GLY A 572 -7.61 20.01 -9.45
CA GLY A 572 -7.48 20.84 -8.26
C GLY A 572 -6.98 20.09 -7.02
N TRP A 573 -6.90 18.76 -7.07
CA TRP A 573 -6.19 17.91 -6.11
C TRP A 573 -4.88 17.33 -6.67
N GLY A 574 -4.69 17.44 -7.99
CA GLY A 574 -3.51 16.98 -8.73
C GLY A 574 -3.87 16.60 -10.17
N VAL A 575 -2.86 16.24 -10.93
CA VAL A 575 -2.96 15.69 -12.29
C VAL A 575 -3.48 14.25 -12.21
N ARG A 576 -4.55 13.98 -12.96
CA ARG A 576 -5.16 12.65 -13.11
C ARG A 576 -4.32 11.75 -13.99
N THR A 577 -4.39 10.46 -13.72
CA THR A 577 -3.69 9.41 -14.48
C THR A 577 -4.12 9.33 -15.95
N LEU A 578 -5.38 9.68 -16.24
CA LEU A 578 -5.89 9.97 -17.58
C LEU A 578 -6.70 11.27 -17.54
N ALA A 579 -6.62 12.07 -18.60
CA ALA A 579 -7.45 13.25 -18.75
C ALA A 579 -8.95 12.87 -18.78
N ALA A 580 -9.77 13.64 -18.07
CA ALA A 580 -11.22 13.47 -18.05
C ALA A 580 -11.83 13.72 -19.45
N GLY A 581 -12.98 13.10 -19.72
CA GLY A 581 -13.69 13.21 -21.00
C GLY A 581 -13.30 12.15 -22.04
N GLN A 582 -12.23 11.39 -21.81
CA GLN A 582 -11.93 10.17 -22.57
C GLN A 582 -12.85 9.03 -22.12
N ARG A 583 -13.26 8.13 -23.02
CA ARG A 583 -14.13 7.00 -22.67
C ARG A 583 -13.47 6.04 -21.68
N ALA A 584 -12.15 5.91 -21.75
CA ALA A 584 -11.36 5.12 -20.81
C ALA A 584 -11.33 5.71 -19.39
N TYR A 585 -11.68 6.99 -19.21
CA TYR A 585 -11.57 7.69 -17.94
C TYR A 585 -12.61 7.18 -16.92
N HIS A 586 -12.15 6.90 -15.71
CA HIS A 586 -12.99 6.62 -14.56
C HIS A 586 -12.35 7.16 -13.27
N PRO A 587 -13.01 8.06 -12.50
CA PRO A 587 -12.39 8.75 -11.37
C PRO A 587 -11.95 7.82 -10.24
N LEU A 588 -12.61 6.67 -10.06
CA LEU A 588 -12.23 5.66 -9.06
C LEU A 588 -11.27 4.59 -9.61
N SER A 589 -10.91 4.63 -10.90
CA SER A 589 -9.97 3.66 -11.47
C SER A 589 -8.55 4.01 -11.08
N ARG A 590 -7.83 3.03 -10.50
CA ARG A 590 -6.45 3.21 -10.00
C ARG A 590 -5.49 3.81 -11.02
N HIS A 591 -5.59 3.48 -12.30
CA HIS A 591 -4.65 4.02 -13.30
C HIS A 591 -5.36 4.63 -14.52
N ARG A 592 -6.66 4.90 -14.41
CA ARG A 592 -7.47 5.47 -15.51
C ARG A 592 -8.28 6.70 -15.10
N GLY A 593 -7.85 7.44 -14.09
CA GLY A 593 -8.51 8.68 -13.71
C GLY A 593 -8.21 9.17 -12.31
N SER A 594 -7.73 8.31 -11.41
CA SER A 594 -7.23 8.70 -10.09
C SER A 594 -6.05 9.68 -10.15
N VAL A 595 -5.72 10.28 -9.01
CA VAL A 595 -4.53 11.11 -8.78
C VAL A 595 -3.60 10.35 -7.83
N TRP A 596 -2.35 10.14 -8.24
CA TRP A 596 -1.32 9.55 -7.37
C TRP A 596 -0.33 10.62 -6.92
N PRO A 597 -0.06 10.77 -5.61
CA PRO A 597 0.89 11.77 -5.15
C PRO A 597 2.31 11.55 -5.68
N HIS A 598 2.77 10.30 -5.85
CA HIS A 598 4.11 10.04 -6.40
C HIS A 598 4.24 10.43 -7.89
N ASP A 599 3.21 10.16 -8.70
CA ASP A 599 3.14 10.58 -10.12
C ASP A 599 3.16 12.11 -10.21
N ASN A 600 2.39 12.78 -9.35
CA ASN A 600 2.35 14.23 -9.28
C ASN A 600 3.66 14.85 -8.77
N ALA A 601 4.38 14.18 -7.86
CA ALA A 601 5.71 14.59 -7.45
C ALA A 601 6.72 14.49 -8.60
N LEU A 602 6.66 13.42 -9.42
CA LEU A 602 7.46 13.30 -10.64
C LEU A 602 7.11 14.40 -11.66
N ILE A 603 5.82 14.67 -11.86
CA ILE A 603 5.35 15.78 -12.70
C ILE A 603 5.92 17.11 -12.20
N ALA A 604 5.85 17.41 -10.91
CA ALA A 604 6.37 18.66 -10.36
C ALA A 604 7.89 18.81 -10.59
N LEU A 605 8.67 17.75 -10.35
CA LEU A 605 10.11 17.72 -10.67
C LEU A 605 10.37 17.90 -12.17
N GLY A 606 9.55 17.29 -13.02
CA GLY A 606 9.60 17.44 -14.47
C GLY A 606 9.29 18.87 -14.91
N LEU A 607 8.22 19.49 -14.40
CA LEU A 607 7.84 20.87 -14.68
C LEU A 607 8.98 21.83 -14.29
N ALA A 608 9.56 21.66 -13.10
CA ALA A 608 10.71 22.45 -12.65
C ALA A 608 11.92 22.31 -13.59
N ARG A 609 12.22 21.11 -14.11
CA ARG A 609 13.30 20.89 -15.09
C ARG A 609 13.11 21.71 -16.38
N TYR A 610 11.87 21.94 -16.80
CA TYR A 610 11.56 22.71 -18.02
C TYR A 610 11.30 24.20 -17.74
N GLY A 611 11.53 24.68 -16.51
CA GLY A 611 11.34 26.08 -16.13
C GLY A 611 9.88 26.47 -15.91
N LEU A 612 8.96 25.50 -15.80
CA LEU A 612 7.54 25.70 -15.54
C LEU A 612 7.28 25.76 -14.02
N HIS A 613 7.89 26.75 -13.37
CA HIS A 613 7.93 26.86 -11.90
C HIS A 613 6.54 27.17 -11.30
N ASP A 614 5.71 27.93 -12.00
CA ASP A 614 4.34 28.25 -11.54
C ASP A 614 3.44 27.01 -11.60
N GLU A 615 3.54 26.23 -12.68
CA GLU A 615 2.86 24.95 -12.82
C GLU A 615 3.33 23.94 -11.78
N ALA A 616 4.64 23.86 -11.53
CA ALA A 616 5.20 23.01 -10.48
C ALA A 616 4.66 23.40 -9.09
N ARG A 617 4.59 24.71 -8.80
CA ARG A 617 4.02 25.23 -7.56
C ARG A 617 2.53 24.91 -7.45
N ALA A 618 1.75 25.00 -8.53
CA ALA A 618 0.34 24.63 -8.54
C ALA A 618 0.10 23.16 -8.16
N VAL A 619 0.91 22.24 -8.72
CA VAL A 619 0.85 20.81 -8.36
C VAL A 619 1.27 20.60 -6.91
N ALA A 620 2.34 21.26 -6.45
CA ALA A 620 2.79 21.18 -5.06
C ALA A 620 1.71 21.65 -4.09
N THR A 621 1.07 22.79 -4.36
CA THR A 621 -0.01 23.34 -3.53
C THR A 621 -1.17 22.37 -3.44
N ALA A 622 -1.61 21.81 -4.57
CA ALA A 622 -2.73 20.86 -4.57
C ALA A 622 -2.46 19.61 -3.71
N LEU A 623 -1.25 19.06 -3.78
CA LEU A 623 -0.87 17.91 -2.95
C LEU A 623 -0.72 18.27 -1.46
N VAL A 624 -0.12 19.42 -1.15
CA VAL A 624 0.02 19.88 0.25
C VAL A 624 -1.36 20.12 0.88
N GLU A 625 -2.27 20.74 0.14
CA GLU A 625 -3.66 20.94 0.60
C GLU A 625 -4.42 19.61 0.73
N ALA A 626 -4.18 18.64 -0.16
CA ALA A 626 -4.73 17.30 0.00
C ALA A 626 -4.21 16.64 1.29
N ALA A 627 -2.91 16.73 1.56
CA ALA A 627 -2.28 16.19 2.77
C ALA A 627 -2.85 16.84 4.04
N ALA A 628 -3.09 18.15 4.03
CA ALA A 628 -3.62 18.89 5.17
C ALA A 628 -5.00 18.37 5.66
N THR A 629 -5.75 17.67 4.80
CA THR A 629 -7.05 17.07 5.18
C THR A 629 -6.92 15.82 6.04
N ASP A 630 -5.74 15.20 6.11
CA ASP A 630 -5.47 13.97 6.87
C ASP A 630 -4.17 14.09 7.68
N GLY A 631 -4.06 15.15 8.50
CA GLY A 631 -2.91 15.32 9.39
C GLY A 631 -1.56 15.42 8.66
N PHE A 632 -1.55 16.03 7.47
CA PHE A 632 -0.41 16.16 6.57
C PHE A 632 0.14 14.84 6.01
N ARG A 633 -0.65 13.76 6.07
CA ARG A 633 -0.34 12.49 5.43
C ARG A 633 -0.94 12.48 4.02
N LEU A 634 -0.11 12.15 3.02
CA LEU A 634 -0.60 11.88 1.68
C LEU A 634 -1.10 10.43 1.58
N PRO A 635 -2.33 10.20 1.09
CA PRO A 635 -2.80 8.85 0.81
C PRO A 635 -2.05 8.24 -0.38
N ALA A 636 -2.11 6.92 -0.53
CA ALA A 636 -1.47 6.27 -1.69
C ALA A 636 -2.11 6.71 -3.03
N VAL A 637 -3.44 6.85 -3.04
CA VAL A 637 -4.22 7.18 -4.25
C VAL A 637 -5.46 7.99 -3.87
N LEU A 638 -5.71 9.06 -4.61
CA LEU A 638 -6.92 9.89 -4.55
C LEU A 638 -7.80 9.61 -5.77
N ALA A 639 -9.12 9.68 -5.62
CA ALA A 639 -10.04 9.64 -6.75
C ALA A 639 -9.88 10.89 -7.63
N GLY A 640 -10.14 10.73 -8.93
CA GLY A 640 -10.04 11.78 -9.95
C GLY A 640 -11.11 12.87 -9.93
N TYR A 641 -11.93 12.95 -8.89
CA TYR A 641 -13.02 13.92 -8.87
C TYR A 641 -12.49 15.37 -8.87
N PRO A 642 -13.11 16.29 -9.63
CA PRO A 642 -12.73 17.69 -9.59
C PRO A 642 -13.07 18.29 -8.23
N ARG A 643 -12.16 19.13 -7.72
CA ARG A 643 -12.30 19.81 -6.43
C ARG A 643 -13.56 20.66 -6.32
N GLY A 644 -14.02 21.22 -7.44
CA GLY A 644 -15.24 22.02 -7.49
C GLY A 644 -16.51 21.24 -7.11
N SER A 645 -16.60 19.94 -7.43
CA SER A 645 -17.74 19.10 -7.02
C SER A 645 -17.45 18.25 -5.79
N HIS A 646 -16.17 17.99 -5.48
CA HIS A 646 -15.73 17.27 -4.28
C HIS A 646 -14.67 18.10 -3.53
N PRO A 647 -15.09 18.97 -2.58
CA PRO A 647 -14.21 19.91 -1.88
C PRO A 647 -13.30 19.26 -0.84
N ALA A 648 -13.39 17.93 -0.66
CA ALA A 648 -12.44 17.14 0.09
C ALA A 648 -11.86 16.02 -0.83
N PRO A 649 -10.57 15.66 -0.69
CA PRO A 649 -10.00 14.53 -1.42
C PRO A 649 -10.74 13.24 -1.05
N VAL A 650 -11.08 12.44 -2.06
CA VAL A 650 -11.76 11.15 -1.86
C VAL A 650 -10.73 10.02 -1.94
N PRO A 651 -10.51 9.24 -0.87
CA PRO A 651 -9.57 8.11 -0.90
C PRO A 651 -10.03 7.02 -1.87
N CYS A 652 -9.09 6.40 -2.59
CA CYS A 652 -9.41 5.24 -3.42
C CYS A 652 -9.61 3.98 -2.55
N PRO A 653 -10.65 3.15 -2.80
CA PRO A 653 -10.84 1.91 -2.06
C PRO A 653 -9.65 0.94 -2.14
N HIS A 654 -9.39 0.22 -1.05
CA HIS A 654 -8.30 -0.77 -0.93
C HIS A 654 -6.89 -0.21 -1.16
N ALA A 655 -6.70 1.11 -1.06
CA ALA A 655 -5.38 1.73 -1.06
C ALA A 655 -4.60 1.36 0.22
N CYS A 656 -3.27 1.45 0.16
CA CYS A 656 -2.45 1.36 1.36
C CYS A 656 -2.70 2.57 2.27
N LEU A 657 -2.71 2.32 3.58
CA LEU A 657 -2.83 3.38 4.60
C LEU A 657 -1.57 4.24 4.64
N ARG A 658 -0.41 3.61 4.46
CA ARG A 658 0.88 4.28 4.25
C ARG A 658 1.57 3.63 3.05
N GLU A 659 2.09 4.44 2.15
CA GLU A 659 2.80 4.00 0.95
C GLU A 659 4.05 4.86 0.79
N SER A 660 5.19 4.23 0.50
CA SER A 660 6.50 4.89 0.62
C SER A 660 6.72 5.97 -0.42
N ARG A 661 6.16 5.86 -1.62
CA ARG A 661 6.31 6.89 -2.64
C ARG A 661 5.48 8.13 -2.32
N SER A 662 4.26 7.97 -1.81
CA SER A 662 3.41 9.04 -1.28
C SER A 662 4.03 9.69 -0.04
N ALA A 663 4.64 8.90 0.85
CA ALA A 663 5.36 9.43 2.01
C ALA A 663 6.60 10.25 1.60
N ALA A 664 7.27 9.87 0.51
CA ALA A 664 8.42 10.62 -0.02
C ALA A 664 8.03 11.77 -0.96
N ALA A 665 6.79 11.81 -1.46
CA ALA A 665 6.33 12.83 -2.41
C ALA A 665 6.55 14.28 -1.91
N PRO A 666 6.29 14.65 -0.63
CA PRO A 666 6.56 16.00 -0.14
C PRO A 666 8.04 16.42 -0.25
N LEU A 667 8.98 15.47 -0.10
CA LEU A 667 10.41 15.74 -0.26
C LEU A 667 10.76 16.06 -1.72
N ALA A 668 10.15 15.35 -2.67
CA ALA A 668 10.28 15.66 -4.08
C ALA A 668 9.64 17.02 -4.43
N LEU A 669 8.51 17.38 -3.82
CA LEU A 669 7.93 18.72 -3.97
C LEU A 669 8.86 19.80 -3.43
N LEU A 670 9.47 19.58 -2.26
CA LEU A 670 10.48 20.47 -1.68
C LEU A 670 11.64 20.69 -2.66
N THR A 671 12.12 19.63 -3.32
CA THR A 671 13.16 19.74 -4.36
C THR A 671 12.67 20.51 -5.58
N ALA A 672 11.45 20.23 -6.05
CA ALA A 672 10.89 20.88 -7.24
C ALA A 672 10.71 22.39 -7.06
N ILE A 673 10.29 22.84 -5.87
CA ILE A 673 10.08 24.26 -5.59
C ILE A 673 11.34 24.97 -5.07
N GLY A 674 12.27 24.24 -4.43
CA GLY A 674 13.49 24.80 -3.87
C GLY A 674 14.58 25.07 -4.91
N GLY A 675 14.45 24.46 -6.10
CA GLY A 675 15.28 24.77 -7.27
C GLY A 675 14.77 25.94 -8.12
N ALA A 676 13.72 26.66 -7.67
CA ALA A 676 13.12 27.81 -8.35
C ALA A 676 13.76 29.14 -7.94
#